data_AF-A0A6S6M9U9-F1
#
_entry.id   AF-A0A6S6M9U9-F1
#
_cell.length_a   1.000
_cell.length_b   1.000
_cell.length_c   1.000
_cell.angle_alpha   90.00
_cell.angle_beta   90.00
_cell.angle_gamma   90.00
#
_symmetry.space_group_name_H-M   'P 1'
#
loop_
_entity.id
_entity.type
_entity.pdbx_description
1 polymer ?
#
loop_
_entity_poly.entity_id
_entity_poly.type
_entity_poly.pdbx_seq_one_letter_code
_entity_poly.pdbx_strand_id
1 'polypeptide(L)'
;MNTAERNIGDVLIVGGGISGIQAALDLANSGFRVFLVDKSPALGGKMSQLDKTFPTNDCSMCIESPKFIECSRNPNIEIITYTEVDRVEGEAGDFKVTLTKKPRYISEEKCTGCNICVDYCPVKIPDPFNQNLSENKAVHIYFSQAVPLVTYVDPETCLYLKEGKCQICVGACKTNAIDLHQKPETFQIEVGAIILSPGYSTFDPKLRADFGYGKMQNVVTSLDFERILCATGPYEGEVLRPSDRKHPHKIAWIQCVGSRQVTPGGNNYCSAVCCAYSQKQVILAKDHSPTLEATIFHNDVRAYGKDFERFHQRAEKLPDVRFIRSYVTVGREIESTKNVTIRYSTVDQGVKEEEFDMVVLSVGLNPPKDVEALAAKFGIELTDQKFCKNNPYNPIETSKKGIFVSGAFQGPLDIPESVLTASGADALCGQLLSYRRHKLERERVYPDEKDVSKEELKIGVVVCYCGANIGRVVNIPEVIEYAATLPNVSWAGENLFACSTENAKQISDAIVAKGLNRVVLAACTPRTHEPLFRDTCREAGLNQYFFEFANIREHCSWVHSREKENATEKAKEIVRMAVARAAHLEPLQEFQLPVDHTALVVGGGVAGMTAALNMAEQGFEIYLVEKDDDLGGMARRLHYTLEGTEVQPFLEDLVKKVYRHPSIHVWTDSTILDVTGYVGNFTTQVESQGRVREVKHGVSLLATGAAEYKPTEYLCGENENVLTQLELEGEIVAESERVKAAQSVVMIQCVGCRQTDRNYCSRVCCSQAIKNALKLKKINPEIEVQVIFRDMRTYGLKEVYYRQACEQNVKFIRYEADKKPVVEAQGAGFKVTVPDPVLGQLMELEADLVVLAAAVIPSEASQEAGKLFKVSNNPDGFFQEAHVKLRPVDFSADGVFLCGTAHYPKHLTETISQAYGAAGRAVGILSKETVTASGSVCDVNENNCVSCGACITACKYGAISFADTPKGKKARVEPILCKGDGLCNAKCPTQAIYLKHYTDDAIFAQIDAALPPLRGE
;
A
#
# COMPACT_ATOMS: atom_id res chain seq x y z
N MET A 1 -41.13 13.96 -9.94
CA MET A 1 -40.74 12.68 -9.31
C MET A 1 -39.97 13.02 -8.06
N ASN A 2 -40.40 12.46 -6.92
CA ASN A 2 -39.75 12.69 -5.63
C ASN A 2 -38.34 12.08 -5.68
N THR A 3 -37.31 12.72 -5.13
CA THR A 3 -35.92 12.23 -5.14
C THR A 3 -35.76 10.85 -4.49
N ALA A 4 -36.73 10.44 -3.65
CA ALA A 4 -36.81 9.11 -3.04
C ALA A 4 -37.10 7.96 -4.03
N GLU A 5 -37.65 8.23 -5.21
CA GLU A 5 -37.98 7.20 -6.23
C GLU A 5 -36.87 6.99 -7.26
N ARG A 6 -35.87 7.87 -7.34
CA ARG A 6 -34.72 7.70 -8.25
C ARG A 6 -33.65 6.83 -7.60
N ASN A 7 -33.32 5.72 -8.23
CA ASN A 7 -32.30 4.79 -7.77
C ASN A 7 -30.89 5.26 -8.18
N ILE A 8 -30.44 6.40 -7.66
CA ILE A 8 -29.09 6.96 -7.92
C ILE A 8 -28.13 6.44 -6.85
N GLY A 9 -27.67 5.20 -6.98
CA GLY A 9 -26.76 4.55 -6.03
C GLY A 9 -25.29 4.55 -6.45
N ASP A 10 -25.01 4.95 -7.68
CA ASP A 10 -23.66 4.86 -8.26
C ASP A 10 -22.69 5.84 -7.59
N VAL A 11 -21.41 5.49 -7.55
CA VAL A 11 -20.35 6.36 -7.01
C VAL A 11 -19.38 6.76 -8.12
N LEU A 12 -19.02 8.04 -8.17
CA LEU A 12 -17.96 8.53 -9.06
C LEU A 12 -16.62 8.60 -8.32
N ILE A 13 -15.58 8.05 -8.93
CA ILE A 13 -14.20 8.20 -8.48
C ILE A 13 -13.43 8.96 -9.54
N VAL A 14 -12.74 10.03 -9.13
CA VAL A 14 -11.99 10.91 -10.03
C VAL A 14 -10.49 10.76 -9.76
N GLY A 15 -9.81 10.07 -10.67
CA GLY A 15 -8.39 9.75 -10.61
C GLY A 15 -8.16 8.24 -10.38
N GLY A 16 -7.53 7.61 -11.36
CA GLY A 16 -7.26 6.18 -11.47
C GLY A 16 -5.86 5.76 -11.04
N GLY A 17 -5.26 6.46 -10.07
CA GLY A 17 -4.08 5.95 -9.36
C GLY A 17 -4.46 4.89 -8.32
N ILE A 18 -3.47 4.33 -7.62
CA ILE A 18 -3.67 3.27 -6.61
C ILE A 18 -4.79 3.56 -5.59
N SER A 19 -4.95 4.82 -5.18
CA SER A 19 -6.01 5.24 -4.25
C SER A 19 -7.41 5.10 -4.88
N GLY A 20 -7.63 5.66 -6.08
CA GLY A 20 -8.92 5.55 -6.76
C GLY A 20 -9.25 4.13 -7.22
N ILE A 21 -8.24 3.35 -7.62
CA ILE A 21 -8.40 1.92 -7.91
C ILE A 21 -8.85 1.17 -6.66
N GLN A 22 -8.21 1.40 -5.50
CA GLN A 22 -8.62 0.75 -4.26
C GLN A 22 -10.06 1.12 -3.88
N ALA A 23 -10.41 2.41 -3.94
CA ALA A 23 -11.77 2.86 -3.64
C ALA A 23 -12.81 2.21 -4.58
N ALA A 24 -12.47 2.05 -5.87
CA ALA A 24 -13.36 1.41 -6.84
C ALA A 24 -13.62 -0.05 -6.49
N LEU A 25 -12.56 -0.79 -6.15
CA LEU A 25 -12.65 -2.19 -5.75
C LEU A 25 -13.43 -2.37 -4.45
N ASP A 26 -13.16 -1.55 -3.43
CA ASP A 26 -13.85 -1.65 -2.14
C ASP A 26 -15.35 -1.35 -2.28
N LEU A 27 -15.73 -0.30 -3.03
CA LEU A 27 -17.12 0.03 -3.29
C LEU A 27 -17.84 -1.05 -4.10
N ALA A 28 -17.20 -1.56 -5.15
CA ALA A 28 -17.74 -2.63 -5.97
C ALA A 28 -17.94 -3.93 -5.19
N ASN A 29 -16.97 -4.27 -4.32
CA ASN A 29 -17.05 -5.43 -3.45
C ASN A 29 -18.09 -5.27 -2.32
N SER A 30 -18.44 -4.03 -2.00
CA SER A 30 -19.45 -3.66 -0.99
C SER A 30 -20.86 -3.50 -1.55
N GLY A 31 -21.09 -3.80 -2.85
CA GLY A 31 -22.40 -3.81 -3.49
C GLY A 31 -22.82 -2.52 -4.18
N PHE A 32 -21.86 -1.68 -4.61
CA PHE A 32 -22.12 -0.46 -5.36
C PHE A 32 -21.58 -0.55 -6.79
N ARG A 33 -22.26 0.09 -7.74
CA ARG A 33 -21.70 0.35 -9.06
C ARG A 33 -20.89 1.65 -9.04
N VAL A 34 -19.78 1.66 -9.77
CA VAL A 34 -18.74 2.68 -9.70
C VAL A 34 -18.38 3.16 -11.10
N PHE A 35 -18.30 4.47 -11.28
CA PHE A 35 -17.64 5.09 -12.43
C PHE A 35 -16.22 5.51 -12.01
N LEU A 36 -15.19 4.92 -12.61
CA LEU A 36 -13.79 5.27 -12.36
C LEU A 36 -13.28 6.12 -13.53
N VAL A 37 -13.20 7.43 -13.33
CA VAL A 37 -12.81 8.41 -14.35
C VAL A 37 -11.35 8.82 -14.17
N ASP A 38 -10.55 8.78 -15.25
CA ASP A 38 -9.20 9.34 -15.28
C ASP A 38 -8.98 10.19 -16.55
N LYS A 39 -8.31 11.33 -16.39
CA LYS A 39 -7.91 12.20 -17.50
C LYS A 39 -6.79 11.62 -18.36
N SER A 40 -6.02 10.70 -17.80
CA SER A 40 -4.93 9.99 -18.46
C SER A 40 -5.50 8.89 -19.36
N PRO A 41 -4.78 8.49 -20.42
CA PRO A 41 -5.23 7.41 -21.32
C PRO A 41 -5.28 6.03 -20.66
N ALA A 42 -4.78 5.85 -19.44
CA ALA A 42 -4.85 4.60 -18.70
C ALA A 42 -4.74 4.83 -17.19
N LEU A 43 -5.18 3.84 -16.41
CA LEU A 43 -5.03 3.80 -14.95
C LEU A 43 -3.56 3.58 -14.53
N GLY A 44 -3.26 3.80 -13.25
CA GLY A 44 -1.98 3.51 -12.59
C GLY A 44 -1.29 4.73 -11.95
N GLY A 45 -1.67 5.93 -12.36
CA GLY A 45 -1.16 7.17 -11.79
C GLY A 45 0.38 7.21 -11.72
N LYS A 46 0.93 7.61 -10.56
CA LYS A 46 2.39 7.67 -10.34
C LYS A 46 3.01 6.36 -9.89
N MET A 47 2.23 5.43 -9.34
CA MET A 47 2.75 4.17 -8.83
C MET A 47 3.23 3.27 -9.98
N SER A 48 2.56 3.33 -11.12
CA SER A 48 2.96 2.60 -12.34
C SER A 48 4.29 3.07 -12.92
N GLN A 49 4.75 4.28 -12.57
CA GLN A 49 6.05 4.80 -12.97
C GLN A 49 7.20 4.35 -12.06
N LEU A 50 6.91 3.87 -10.84
CA LEU A 50 7.94 3.41 -9.89
C LEU A 50 8.47 2.04 -10.34
N ASP A 51 9.71 1.70 -9.98
CA ASP A 51 10.22 0.32 -10.16
C ASP A 51 9.77 -0.60 -9.00
N LYS A 52 10.10 -0.17 -7.78
CA LYS A 52 9.80 -0.87 -6.52
C LYS A 52 9.23 0.08 -5.47
N THR A 53 8.75 -0.46 -4.36
CA THR A 53 8.14 0.31 -3.27
C THR A 53 8.81 0.04 -1.92
N PHE A 54 9.17 1.10 -1.18
CA PHE A 54 9.74 0.99 0.18
C PHE A 54 8.64 0.65 1.20
N PRO A 55 8.89 -0.02 2.32
CA PRO A 55 10.18 -0.54 2.77
C PRO A 55 10.45 -2.00 2.33
N THR A 56 9.47 -2.65 1.68
CA THR A 56 9.55 -4.07 1.31
C THR A 56 10.40 -4.32 0.06
N ASN A 57 10.58 -3.30 -0.78
CA ASN A 57 11.18 -3.38 -2.11
C ASN A 57 10.39 -4.29 -3.08
N ASP A 58 9.08 -4.46 -2.86
CA ASP A 58 8.21 -5.13 -3.82
C ASP A 58 8.16 -4.35 -5.13
N CYS A 59 8.16 -5.04 -6.26
CA CYS A 59 7.94 -4.41 -7.57
C CYS A 59 6.56 -3.76 -7.60
N SER A 60 6.51 -2.47 -7.94
CA SER A 60 5.29 -1.66 -7.99
C SER A 60 4.24 -2.31 -8.88
N MET A 61 4.60 -2.69 -10.11
CA MET A 61 3.69 -3.26 -11.09
C MET A 61 3.19 -4.65 -10.68
N CYS A 62 3.99 -5.42 -9.92
CA CYS A 62 3.56 -6.73 -9.44
C CYS A 62 2.43 -6.62 -8.42
N ILE A 63 2.43 -5.57 -7.60
CA ILE A 63 1.39 -5.33 -6.61
C ILE A 63 0.24 -4.48 -7.18
N GLU A 64 0.49 -3.67 -8.21
CA GLU A 64 -0.52 -2.79 -8.83
C GLU A 64 -1.32 -3.48 -9.94
N SER A 65 -0.66 -4.25 -10.82
CA SER A 65 -1.32 -4.89 -11.97
C SER A 65 -2.49 -5.81 -11.59
N PRO A 66 -2.45 -6.63 -10.51
CA PRO A 66 -3.61 -7.42 -10.10
C PRO A 66 -4.84 -6.56 -9.88
N LYS A 67 -4.68 -5.38 -9.27
CA LYS A 67 -5.78 -4.45 -9.01
C LYS A 67 -6.33 -3.81 -10.28
N PHE A 68 -5.47 -3.50 -11.27
CA PHE A 68 -5.96 -3.03 -12.56
C PHE A 68 -6.88 -4.04 -13.23
N ILE A 69 -6.49 -5.31 -13.17
CA ILE A 69 -7.23 -6.38 -13.84
C ILE A 69 -8.50 -6.71 -13.07
N GLU A 70 -8.43 -6.74 -11.73
CA GLU A 70 -9.60 -6.86 -10.86
C GLU A 70 -10.61 -5.74 -11.18
N CYS A 71 -10.18 -4.49 -11.31
CA CYS A 71 -11.04 -3.39 -11.74
C CYS A 71 -11.63 -3.62 -13.13
N SER A 72 -10.80 -3.99 -14.11
CA SER A 72 -11.20 -4.17 -15.50
C SER A 72 -12.20 -5.32 -15.69
N ARG A 73 -12.12 -6.35 -14.85
CA ARG A 73 -12.99 -7.53 -14.88
C ARG A 73 -14.21 -7.41 -13.96
N ASN A 74 -14.29 -6.38 -13.14
CA ASN A 74 -15.41 -6.22 -12.21
C ASN A 74 -16.63 -5.63 -12.95
N PRO A 75 -17.77 -6.33 -13.00
CA PRO A 75 -18.96 -5.87 -13.74
C PRO A 75 -19.60 -4.60 -13.16
N ASN A 76 -19.22 -4.24 -11.93
CA ASN A 76 -19.70 -3.05 -11.22
C ASN A 76 -18.78 -1.85 -11.37
N ILE A 77 -17.65 -1.97 -12.08
CA ILE A 77 -16.71 -0.87 -12.29
C ILE A 77 -16.67 -0.49 -13.76
N GLU A 78 -17.11 0.72 -14.07
CA GLU A 78 -17.01 1.30 -15.40
C GLU A 78 -15.79 2.22 -15.48
N ILE A 79 -14.75 1.76 -16.18
CA ILE A 79 -13.50 2.50 -16.36
C ILE A 79 -13.66 3.47 -17.53
N ILE A 80 -13.57 4.77 -17.24
CA ILE A 80 -13.72 5.85 -18.22
C ILE A 80 -12.43 6.68 -18.25
N THR A 81 -11.49 6.25 -19.10
CA THR A 81 -10.18 6.90 -19.24
C THR A 81 -10.18 7.96 -20.35
N TYR A 82 -9.12 8.76 -20.38
CA TYR A 82 -8.96 9.90 -21.29
C TYR A 82 -10.15 10.88 -21.24
N THR A 83 -10.72 11.04 -20.04
CA THR A 83 -11.97 11.75 -19.81
C THR A 83 -11.81 12.75 -18.66
N GLU A 84 -12.34 13.96 -18.85
CA GLU A 84 -12.32 15.02 -17.85
C GLU A 84 -13.72 15.30 -17.33
N VAL A 85 -13.80 15.69 -16.05
CA VAL A 85 -15.03 16.21 -15.45
C VAL A 85 -15.14 17.68 -15.82
N ASP A 86 -16.24 18.08 -16.44
CA ASP A 86 -16.48 19.47 -16.84
C ASP A 86 -17.25 20.24 -15.78
N ARG A 87 -18.31 19.62 -15.25
CA ARG A 87 -19.25 20.26 -14.34
C ARG A 87 -19.88 19.26 -13.39
N VAL A 88 -20.01 19.64 -12.13
CA VAL A 88 -20.70 18.88 -11.08
C VAL A 88 -21.81 19.74 -10.50
N GLU A 89 -23.03 19.23 -10.56
CA GLU A 89 -24.25 19.89 -10.08
C GLU A 89 -24.95 18.97 -9.08
N GLY A 90 -25.77 19.54 -8.19
CA GLY A 90 -26.51 18.78 -7.19
C GLY A 90 -25.84 18.69 -5.82
N GLU A 91 -26.32 17.75 -5.00
CA GLU A 91 -25.98 17.60 -3.59
C GLU A 91 -25.78 16.13 -3.18
N ALA A 92 -25.36 15.89 -1.94
CA ALA A 92 -25.11 14.54 -1.44
C ALA A 92 -26.33 13.61 -1.65
N GLY A 93 -26.13 12.51 -2.38
CA GLY A 93 -27.19 11.57 -2.76
C GLY A 93 -27.84 11.83 -4.12
N ASP A 94 -27.58 12.95 -4.78
CA ASP A 94 -28.13 13.31 -6.09
C ASP A 94 -27.20 14.30 -6.82
N PHE A 95 -26.06 13.81 -7.29
CA PHE A 95 -25.15 14.58 -8.13
C PHE A 95 -25.36 14.25 -9.61
N LYS A 96 -25.28 15.30 -10.43
CA LYS A 96 -25.22 15.19 -11.88
C LYS A 96 -23.86 15.67 -12.37
N VAL A 97 -23.13 14.79 -13.05
CA VAL A 97 -21.76 15.04 -13.49
C VAL A 97 -21.69 15.01 -15.00
N THR A 98 -21.20 16.10 -15.59
CA THR A 98 -20.93 16.20 -17.03
C THR A 98 -19.47 15.84 -17.29
N LEU A 99 -19.25 14.86 -18.17
CA LEU A 99 -17.95 14.33 -18.55
C LEU A 99 -17.68 14.63 -20.03
N THR A 100 -16.43 14.96 -20.36
CA THR A 100 -15.96 15.03 -21.74
C THR A 100 -14.83 14.04 -21.98
N LYS A 101 -15.11 13.04 -22.81
CA LYS A 101 -14.15 12.03 -23.28
C LYS A 101 -13.41 12.57 -24.49
N LYS A 102 -12.09 12.62 -24.40
CA LYS A 102 -11.23 13.07 -25.50
C LYS A 102 -11.13 11.98 -26.58
N PRO A 103 -11.01 12.36 -27.87
CA PRO A 103 -10.88 11.38 -28.93
C PRO A 103 -9.51 10.69 -28.84
N ARG A 104 -9.50 9.36 -28.67
CA ARG A 104 -8.27 8.55 -28.81
C ARG A 104 -7.80 8.45 -30.25
N TYR A 105 -8.72 8.74 -31.18
CA TYR A 105 -8.62 8.46 -32.61
C TYR A 105 -8.50 6.97 -32.93
N ILE A 106 -8.95 6.14 -31.98
CA ILE A 106 -8.89 4.69 -32.01
C ILE A 106 -10.17 4.16 -31.34
N SER A 107 -10.84 3.23 -32.01
CA SER A 107 -11.99 2.49 -31.50
C SER A 107 -11.53 1.52 -30.42
N GLU A 108 -11.89 1.80 -29.17
CA GLU A 108 -11.51 0.99 -28.00
C GLU A 108 -11.96 -0.47 -28.16
N GLU A 109 -13.17 -0.71 -28.68
CA GLU A 109 -13.73 -2.06 -28.88
C GLU A 109 -12.99 -2.92 -29.92
N LYS A 110 -12.29 -2.30 -30.87
CA LYS A 110 -11.61 -3.00 -31.98
C LYS A 110 -10.09 -3.07 -31.79
N CYS A 111 -9.55 -2.27 -30.88
CA CYS A 111 -8.12 -2.19 -30.64
C CYS A 111 -7.66 -3.36 -29.78
N THR A 112 -6.67 -4.10 -30.25
CA THR A 112 -6.06 -5.24 -29.52
C THR A 112 -4.76 -4.87 -28.80
N GLY A 113 -4.32 -3.61 -28.88
CA GLY A 113 -3.06 -3.17 -28.25
C GLY A 113 -1.80 -3.83 -28.83
N CYS A 114 -1.85 -4.33 -30.07
CA CYS A 114 -0.76 -5.13 -30.65
C CYS A 114 0.48 -4.35 -31.11
N ASN A 115 0.53 -3.03 -30.90
CA ASN A 115 1.61 -2.11 -31.29
C ASN A 115 2.04 -2.02 -32.76
N ILE A 116 1.46 -2.80 -33.68
CA ILE A 116 1.80 -2.71 -35.12
C ILE A 116 1.70 -1.26 -35.66
N CYS A 117 0.68 -0.50 -35.27
CA CYS A 117 0.57 0.90 -35.70
C CYS A 117 1.70 1.81 -35.19
N VAL A 118 2.30 1.46 -34.04
CA VAL A 118 3.42 2.16 -33.39
C VAL A 118 4.69 1.95 -34.23
N ASP A 119 4.96 0.70 -34.63
CA ASP A 119 6.15 0.34 -35.42
C ASP A 119 6.21 1.08 -36.76
N TYR A 120 5.06 1.26 -37.40
CA TYR A 120 4.95 1.94 -38.69
C TYR A 120 4.87 3.47 -38.59
N CYS A 121 4.71 4.04 -37.39
CA CYS A 121 4.62 5.49 -37.23
C CYS A 121 5.98 6.18 -37.51
N PRO A 122 6.06 7.11 -38.47
CA PRO A 122 7.31 7.79 -38.79
C PRO A 122 7.67 8.88 -37.78
N VAL A 123 6.69 9.39 -37.03
CA VAL A 123 6.88 10.47 -36.05
C VAL A 123 7.45 9.91 -34.76
N LYS A 124 8.55 10.49 -34.29
CA LYS A 124 9.15 10.25 -32.98
C LYS A 124 8.84 11.45 -32.08
N ILE A 125 8.48 11.17 -30.84
CA ILE A 125 8.15 12.17 -29.83
C ILE A 125 8.89 11.85 -28.53
N PRO A 126 9.17 12.82 -27.65
CA PRO A 126 9.61 12.52 -26.30
C PRO A 126 8.59 11.64 -25.57
N ASP A 127 9.05 10.69 -24.74
CA ASP A 127 8.17 9.81 -23.96
C ASP A 127 7.89 10.37 -22.56
N PRO A 128 6.72 10.98 -22.30
CA PRO A 128 6.45 11.62 -21.01
C PRO A 128 6.35 10.61 -19.86
N PHE A 129 5.92 9.37 -20.14
CA PHE A 129 5.85 8.32 -19.14
C PHE A 129 7.24 7.95 -18.63
N ASN A 130 8.22 7.88 -19.55
CA ASN A 130 9.64 7.68 -19.24
C ASN A 130 10.41 8.99 -18.96
N GLN A 131 9.72 10.04 -18.51
CA GLN A 131 10.32 11.34 -18.15
C GLN A 131 11.13 11.99 -19.29
N ASN A 132 10.77 11.71 -20.53
CA ASN A 132 11.44 12.14 -21.76
C ASN A 132 12.90 11.65 -21.88
N LEU A 133 13.29 10.60 -21.15
CA LEU A 133 14.60 9.95 -21.26
C LEU A 133 14.72 9.02 -22.48
N SER A 134 13.57 8.67 -23.07
CA SER A 134 13.42 7.91 -24.31
C SER A 134 12.47 8.61 -25.28
N GLU A 135 12.43 8.11 -26.51
CA GLU A 135 11.45 8.50 -27.52
C GLU A 135 10.28 7.50 -27.56
N ASN A 136 9.10 7.99 -27.92
CA ASN A 136 7.92 7.22 -28.29
C ASN A 136 7.44 7.66 -29.69
N LYS A 137 6.26 7.21 -30.11
CA LYS A 137 5.64 7.52 -31.40
C LYS A 137 4.36 8.33 -31.22
N ALA A 138 3.93 9.06 -32.25
CA ALA A 138 2.67 9.82 -32.19
C ALA A 138 1.45 8.91 -31.93
N VAL A 139 1.45 7.68 -32.44
CA VAL A 139 0.50 6.62 -32.01
C VAL A 139 1.23 5.64 -31.11
N HIS A 140 0.74 5.45 -29.88
CA HIS A 140 1.38 4.57 -28.88
C HIS A 140 0.40 4.10 -27.78
N ILE A 141 0.82 3.11 -27.00
CA ILE A 141 0.20 2.75 -25.71
C ILE A 141 0.88 3.57 -24.62
N TYR A 142 0.09 4.06 -23.65
CA TYR A 142 0.60 4.93 -22.59
C TYR A 142 1.74 4.29 -21.77
N PHE A 143 1.64 3.00 -21.44
CA PHE A 143 2.72 2.15 -20.93
C PHE A 143 2.37 0.67 -21.12
N SER A 144 3.35 -0.23 -21.03
CA SER A 144 3.21 -1.62 -21.50
C SER A 144 2.17 -2.50 -20.79
N GLN A 145 1.73 -2.13 -19.59
CA GLN A 145 0.68 -2.82 -18.82
C GLN A 145 -0.54 -1.91 -18.57
N ALA A 146 -0.75 -0.92 -19.44
CA ALA A 146 -1.87 0.01 -19.35
C ALA A 146 -3.22 -0.71 -19.31
N VAL A 147 -4.12 -0.19 -18.47
CA VAL A 147 -5.53 -0.59 -18.43
C VAL A 147 -6.38 0.68 -18.62
N PRO A 148 -7.21 0.75 -19.68
CA PRO A 148 -7.33 -0.23 -20.76
C PRO A 148 -6.07 -0.29 -21.64
N LEU A 149 -5.78 -1.47 -22.22
CA LEU A 149 -4.63 -1.68 -23.11
C LEU A 149 -4.97 -1.21 -24.53
N VAL A 150 -5.22 0.09 -24.68
CA VAL A 150 -5.64 0.71 -25.94
C VAL A 150 -4.61 1.75 -26.38
N THR A 151 -4.19 1.66 -27.64
CA THR A 151 -3.37 2.69 -28.27
C THR A 151 -4.15 3.99 -28.38
N TYR A 152 -3.46 5.12 -28.41
CA TYR A 152 -4.05 6.42 -28.73
C TYR A 152 -3.12 7.20 -29.65
N VAL A 153 -3.69 8.17 -30.37
CA VAL A 153 -2.94 9.09 -31.22
C VAL A 153 -2.81 10.43 -30.50
N ASP A 154 -1.59 10.90 -30.32
CA ASP A 154 -1.31 12.25 -29.82
C ASP A 154 -1.65 13.29 -30.91
N PRO A 155 -2.69 14.12 -30.71
CA PRO A 155 -3.11 15.11 -31.71
C PRO A 155 -2.07 16.21 -31.93
N GLU A 156 -1.23 16.51 -30.95
CA GLU A 156 -0.28 17.63 -31.02
C GLU A 156 0.95 17.31 -31.90
N THR A 157 1.18 16.02 -32.18
CA THR A 157 2.35 15.53 -32.91
C THR A 157 2.00 14.71 -34.16
N CYS A 158 0.76 14.23 -34.30
CA CYS A 158 0.32 13.47 -35.47
C CYS A 158 0.22 14.33 -36.74
N LEU A 159 0.95 13.94 -37.81
CA LEU A 159 0.98 14.67 -39.09
C LEU A 159 -0.38 14.72 -39.81
N TYR A 160 -1.28 13.76 -39.57
CA TYR A 160 -2.62 13.82 -40.14
C TYR A 160 -3.52 14.81 -39.42
N LEU A 161 -3.54 14.75 -38.09
CA LEU A 161 -4.41 15.61 -37.29
C LEU A 161 -4.00 17.09 -37.39
N LYS A 162 -2.72 17.36 -37.66
CA LYS A 162 -2.20 18.72 -37.89
C LYS A 162 -2.32 19.19 -39.33
N GLU A 163 -1.98 18.34 -40.30
CA GLU A 163 -1.74 18.78 -41.69
C GLU A 163 -2.45 17.92 -42.75
N GLY A 164 -3.13 16.84 -42.37
CA GLY A 164 -3.84 15.93 -43.28
C GLY A 164 -2.94 15.00 -44.12
N LYS A 165 -1.66 14.82 -43.75
CA LYS A 165 -0.64 14.24 -44.67
C LYS A 165 -0.28 12.76 -44.46
N CYS A 166 -0.66 12.08 -43.38
CA CYS A 166 -0.16 10.72 -43.07
C CYS A 166 -1.24 9.75 -42.59
N GLN A 167 -1.49 8.64 -43.29
CA GLN A 167 -2.48 7.62 -42.86
C GLN A 167 -1.87 6.21 -42.74
N ILE A 168 -0.55 6.10 -42.59
CA ILE A 168 0.15 4.80 -42.58
C ILE A 168 -0.39 3.87 -41.49
N CYS A 169 -0.62 4.40 -40.28
CA CYS A 169 -1.15 3.60 -39.17
C CYS A 169 -2.51 2.99 -39.49
N VAL A 170 -3.38 3.70 -40.22
CA VAL A 170 -4.71 3.22 -40.65
C VAL A 170 -4.55 1.97 -41.51
N GLY A 171 -3.68 1.99 -42.52
CA GLY A 171 -3.41 0.84 -43.39
C GLY A 171 -2.70 -0.33 -42.69
N ALA A 172 -1.91 -0.05 -41.64
CA ALA A 172 -1.22 -1.08 -40.86
C ALA A 172 -2.15 -1.81 -39.86
N CYS A 173 -3.26 -1.19 -39.48
CA CYS A 173 -4.18 -1.71 -38.46
C CYS A 173 -5.08 -2.82 -39.03
N LYS A 174 -4.73 -4.09 -38.78
CA LYS A 174 -5.49 -5.25 -39.28
C LYS A 174 -6.94 -5.32 -38.76
N THR A 175 -7.23 -4.76 -37.58
CA THR A 175 -8.57 -4.76 -37.00
C THR A 175 -9.40 -3.53 -37.38
N ASN A 176 -8.86 -2.63 -38.21
CA ASN A 176 -9.50 -1.38 -38.63
C ASN A 176 -10.01 -0.56 -37.42
N ALA A 177 -9.20 -0.51 -36.35
CA ALA A 177 -9.54 0.20 -35.13
C ALA A 177 -9.25 1.70 -35.20
N ILE A 178 -8.35 2.17 -36.07
CA ILE A 178 -7.94 3.58 -36.12
C ILE A 178 -9.00 4.42 -36.83
N ASP A 179 -9.50 5.45 -36.15
CA ASP A 179 -10.45 6.43 -36.66
C ASP A 179 -9.97 7.85 -36.34
N LEU A 180 -9.24 8.45 -37.28
CA LEU A 180 -8.68 9.80 -37.14
C LEU A 180 -9.73 10.92 -37.22
N HIS A 181 -11.01 10.59 -37.38
CA HIS A 181 -12.12 11.55 -37.43
C HIS A 181 -12.94 11.61 -36.13
N GLN A 182 -12.57 10.82 -35.11
CA GLN A 182 -13.20 10.88 -33.79
C GLN A 182 -13.21 12.32 -33.24
N LYS A 183 -14.32 12.70 -32.61
CA LYS A 183 -14.50 13.98 -31.94
C LYS A 183 -14.66 13.78 -30.43
N PRO A 184 -14.38 14.81 -29.61
CA PRO A 184 -14.71 14.76 -28.19
C PRO A 184 -16.20 14.44 -27.99
N GLU A 185 -16.48 13.58 -27.02
CA GLU A 185 -17.83 13.17 -26.66
C GLU A 185 -18.17 13.71 -25.26
N THR A 186 -19.27 14.45 -25.17
CA THR A 186 -19.77 14.96 -23.88
C THR A 186 -21.04 14.20 -23.48
N PHE A 187 -21.07 13.67 -22.27
CA PHE A 187 -22.20 12.93 -21.73
C PHE A 187 -22.36 13.20 -20.23
N GLN A 188 -23.46 12.73 -19.65
CA GLN A 188 -23.80 12.97 -18.25
C GLN A 188 -24.05 11.66 -17.51
N ILE A 189 -23.59 11.60 -16.26
CA ILE A 189 -23.86 10.51 -15.33
C ILE A 189 -24.51 11.08 -14.06
N GLU A 190 -25.29 10.24 -13.37
CA GLU A 190 -25.92 10.56 -12.09
C GLU A 190 -25.30 9.67 -11.01
N VAL A 191 -24.84 10.27 -9.91
CA VAL A 191 -24.13 9.55 -8.82
C VAL A 191 -24.57 10.05 -7.45
N GLY A 192 -24.55 9.18 -6.45
CA GLY A 192 -24.93 9.51 -5.07
C GLY A 192 -23.78 10.12 -4.26
N ALA A 193 -22.54 9.76 -4.59
CA ALA A 193 -21.34 10.25 -3.91
C ALA A 193 -20.16 10.38 -4.89
N ILE A 194 -19.16 11.17 -4.50
CA ILE A 194 -17.95 11.42 -5.29
C ILE A 194 -16.72 11.24 -4.41
N ILE A 195 -15.70 10.53 -4.91
CA ILE A 195 -14.37 10.43 -4.29
C ILE A 195 -13.34 11.10 -5.20
N LEU A 196 -12.61 12.06 -4.65
CA LEU A 196 -11.52 12.76 -5.32
C LEU A 196 -10.19 12.09 -5.00
N SER A 197 -9.60 11.44 -6.01
CA SER A 197 -8.29 10.78 -5.98
C SER A 197 -7.33 11.30 -7.08
N PRO A 198 -7.20 12.63 -7.33
CA PRO A 198 -6.45 13.15 -8.47
C PRO A 198 -4.93 12.94 -8.36
N GLY A 199 -4.44 12.42 -7.23
CA GLY A 199 -3.03 12.16 -6.98
C GLY A 199 -2.25 13.45 -6.69
N TYR A 200 -1.04 13.53 -7.24
CA TYR A 200 -0.10 14.62 -7.02
C TYR A 200 0.73 14.89 -8.28
N SER A 201 1.40 16.05 -8.33
CA SER A 201 2.46 16.33 -9.29
C SER A 201 3.82 16.36 -8.59
N THR A 202 4.91 16.06 -9.29
CA THR A 202 6.25 16.21 -8.73
C THR A 202 6.67 17.67 -8.80
N PHE A 203 7.44 18.12 -7.82
CA PHE A 203 8.12 19.41 -7.91
C PHE A 203 8.97 19.48 -9.18
N ASP A 204 8.89 20.60 -9.91
CA ASP A 204 9.70 20.85 -11.11
C ASP A 204 10.97 21.64 -10.72
N PRO A 205 12.16 21.01 -10.71
CA PRO A 205 13.38 21.71 -10.35
C PRO A 205 13.77 22.81 -11.33
N LYS A 206 13.18 22.89 -12.53
CA LYS A 206 13.45 24.00 -13.48
C LYS A 206 13.03 25.37 -12.93
N LEU A 207 12.11 25.39 -11.96
CA LEU A 207 11.75 26.59 -11.21
C LEU A 207 12.93 27.14 -10.38
N ARG A 208 13.95 26.32 -10.17
CA ARG A 208 15.15 26.61 -9.37
C ARG A 208 16.41 26.30 -10.19
N ALA A 209 16.91 27.33 -10.88
CA ALA A 209 18.05 27.20 -11.78
C ALA A 209 19.34 26.71 -11.11
N ASP A 210 19.44 26.84 -9.79
CA ASP A 210 20.58 26.42 -8.96
C ASP A 210 20.73 24.90 -8.79
N PHE A 211 19.73 24.10 -9.15
CA PHE A 211 19.86 22.64 -9.13
C PHE A 211 20.48 22.06 -10.41
N GLY A 212 20.65 22.84 -11.48
CA GLY A 212 21.24 22.36 -12.73
C GLY A 212 20.34 21.44 -13.58
N TYR A 213 19.14 21.09 -13.11
CA TYR A 213 18.20 20.22 -13.83
C TYR A 213 17.77 20.80 -15.19
N GLY A 214 17.82 19.98 -16.23
CA GLY A 214 17.53 20.39 -17.62
C GLY A 214 18.64 21.21 -18.30
N LYS A 215 19.72 21.54 -17.59
CA LYS A 215 20.95 22.15 -18.16
C LYS A 215 22.13 21.19 -18.14
N MET A 216 22.32 20.50 -17.03
CA MET A 216 23.33 19.46 -16.84
C MET A 216 22.71 18.10 -17.13
N GLN A 217 23.34 17.29 -17.98
CA GLN A 217 22.75 16.06 -18.51
C GLN A 217 22.67 14.95 -17.46
N ASN A 218 23.63 14.90 -16.52
CA ASN A 218 23.68 13.90 -15.46
C ASN A 218 23.03 14.36 -14.14
N VAL A 219 22.24 15.44 -14.18
CA VAL A 219 21.34 15.80 -13.08
C VAL A 219 19.94 15.32 -13.44
N VAL A 220 19.43 14.36 -12.67
CA VAL A 220 18.13 13.71 -12.88
C VAL A 220 17.25 13.89 -11.65
N THR A 221 15.93 13.86 -11.81
CA THR A 221 15.03 13.78 -10.65
C THR A 221 14.97 12.37 -10.07
N SER A 222 14.44 12.23 -8.86
CA SER A 222 14.16 10.91 -8.30
C SER A 222 13.16 10.13 -9.15
N LEU A 223 12.20 10.77 -9.83
CA LEU A 223 11.27 10.07 -10.72
C LEU A 223 11.94 9.66 -12.05
N ASP A 224 12.86 10.48 -12.57
CA ASP A 224 13.72 10.10 -13.70
C ASP A 224 14.51 8.84 -13.33
N PHE A 225 15.09 8.82 -12.13
CA PHE A 225 15.85 7.68 -11.64
C PHE A 225 14.98 6.42 -11.41
N GLU A 226 13.70 6.55 -11.02
CA GLU A 226 12.76 5.42 -11.02
C GLU A 226 12.61 4.82 -12.42
N ARG A 227 12.49 5.66 -13.45
CA ARG A 227 12.39 5.18 -14.83
C ARG A 227 13.69 4.50 -15.25
N ILE A 228 14.85 5.08 -14.94
CA ILE A 228 16.17 4.46 -15.20
C ILE A 228 16.27 3.07 -14.57
N LEU A 229 15.86 2.91 -13.31
CA LEU A 229 15.87 1.62 -12.60
C LEU A 229 14.88 0.60 -13.17
N CYS A 230 13.81 1.05 -13.83
CA CYS A 230 12.71 0.18 -14.19
C CYS A 230 13.06 -0.74 -15.37
N ALA A 231 12.73 -2.02 -15.26
CA ALA A 231 12.86 -3.02 -16.34
C ALA A 231 12.06 -2.67 -17.62
N THR A 232 11.04 -1.82 -17.51
CA THR A 232 10.27 -1.28 -18.67
C THR A 232 10.59 0.19 -18.94
N GLY A 233 11.65 0.69 -18.32
CA GLY A 233 12.16 2.04 -18.48
C GLY A 233 13.04 2.22 -19.70
N PRO A 234 13.58 3.43 -19.91
CA PRO A 234 14.35 3.80 -21.09
C PRO A 234 15.62 2.96 -21.31
N TYR A 235 16.20 2.39 -20.24
CA TYR A 235 17.44 1.60 -20.30
C TYR A 235 17.25 0.14 -19.84
N GLU A 236 16.01 -0.38 -19.88
CA GLU A 236 15.71 -1.80 -19.62
C GLU A 236 16.22 -2.32 -18.26
N GLY A 237 16.19 -1.44 -17.25
CA GLY A 237 16.65 -1.72 -15.88
C GLY A 237 18.14 -1.54 -15.64
N GLU A 238 18.92 -1.14 -16.65
CA GLU A 238 20.33 -0.80 -16.44
C GLU A 238 20.48 0.64 -15.92
N VAL A 239 21.23 0.81 -14.83
CA VAL A 239 21.52 2.13 -14.27
C VAL A 239 22.60 2.79 -15.12
N LEU A 240 22.18 3.60 -16.09
CA LEU A 240 23.05 4.30 -17.04
C LEU A 240 22.90 5.82 -16.93
N ARG A 241 24.02 6.51 -17.12
CA ARG A 241 24.08 7.97 -17.21
C ARG A 241 23.31 8.48 -18.44
N PRO A 242 22.48 9.52 -18.32
CA PRO A 242 21.80 10.09 -19.49
C PRO A 242 22.74 10.62 -20.56
N SER A 243 23.92 11.15 -20.19
CA SER A 243 24.82 11.80 -21.15
C SER A 243 25.54 10.86 -22.11
N ASP A 244 26.04 9.72 -21.60
CA ASP A 244 26.97 8.85 -22.35
C ASP A 244 26.64 7.36 -22.25
N ARG A 245 25.52 7.01 -21.60
CA ARG A 245 25.04 5.63 -21.40
C ARG A 245 26.04 4.72 -20.67
N LYS A 246 26.98 5.26 -19.90
CA LYS A 246 27.87 4.46 -19.05
C LYS A 246 27.27 4.23 -17.66
N HIS A 247 27.70 3.16 -17.00
CA HIS A 247 27.37 2.93 -15.60
C HIS A 247 28.04 3.99 -14.71
N PRO A 248 27.29 4.68 -13.83
CA PRO A 248 27.86 5.55 -12.83
C PRO A 248 28.52 4.72 -11.73
N HIS A 249 29.71 5.12 -11.28
CA HIS A 249 30.39 4.56 -10.12
C HIS A 249 30.11 5.37 -8.85
N LYS A 250 29.76 6.65 -8.99
CA LYS A 250 29.53 7.55 -7.87
C LYS A 250 28.29 8.42 -8.06
N ILE A 251 27.29 8.25 -7.19
CA ILE A 251 26.01 8.98 -7.28
C ILE A 251 25.71 9.75 -5.99
N ALA A 252 25.25 11.00 -6.13
CA ALA A 252 24.74 11.81 -5.04
C ALA A 252 23.21 11.91 -5.08
N TRP A 253 22.53 11.76 -3.94
CA TRP A 253 21.12 12.10 -3.76
C TRP A 253 20.99 13.36 -2.92
N ILE A 254 20.22 14.34 -3.40
CA ILE A 254 19.98 15.59 -2.68
C ILE A 254 18.55 15.60 -2.15
N GLN A 255 18.39 15.66 -0.83
CA GLN A 255 17.07 15.69 -0.18
C GLN A 255 16.42 17.07 -0.21
N CYS A 256 15.11 17.09 0.07
CA CYS A 256 14.31 18.30 0.25
C CYS A 256 14.29 19.23 -0.97
N VAL A 257 14.43 18.70 -2.18
CA VAL A 257 14.33 19.48 -3.42
C VAL A 257 12.87 19.89 -3.63
N GLY A 258 12.58 21.18 -3.49
CA GLY A 258 11.22 21.72 -3.56
C GLY A 258 10.37 21.45 -2.32
N SER A 259 10.98 21.13 -1.17
CA SER A 259 10.27 20.90 0.10
C SER A 259 11.05 21.50 1.26
N ARG A 260 10.37 21.91 2.32
CA ARG A 260 10.99 22.56 3.49
C ARG A 260 11.81 23.80 3.09
N GLN A 261 11.31 24.56 2.13
CA GLN A 261 11.93 25.77 1.59
C GLN A 261 10.99 26.96 1.72
N VAL A 262 11.55 28.10 2.08
CA VAL A 262 10.82 29.38 2.25
C VAL A 262 11.17 30.39 1.16
N THR A 263 12.05 29.98 0.25
CA THR A 263 12.49 30.75 -0.90
C THR A 263 11.43 30.70 -2.01
N PRO A 264 11.32 31.75 -2.85
CA PRO A 264 10.40 31.76 -3.97
C PRO A 264 10.56 30.51 -4.85
N GLY A 265 9.44 29.91 -5.25
CA GLY A 265 9.41 28.68 -6.03
C GLY A 265 9.66 27.40 -5.23
N GLY A 266 9.85 27.46 -3.90
CA GLY A 266 9.90 26.28 -3.02
C GLY A 266 8.62 26.12 -2.19
N ASN A 267 8.47 24.96 -1.54
CA ASN A 267 7.34 24.67 -0.66
C ASN A 267 7.77 24.62 0.81
N ASN A 268 6.99 25.24 1.70
CA ASN A 268 7.28 25.29 3.13
C ASN A 268 6.94 24.00 3.91
N TYR A 269 6.34 23.01 3.26
CA TYR A 269 5.97 21.74 3.85
C TYR A 269 6.95 20.61 3.52
N CYS A 270 6.86 19.50 4.25
CA CYS A 270 7.64 18.29 3.98
C CYS A 270 6.85 17.34 3.06
N SER A 271 7.51 16.78 2.06
CA SER A 271 6.88 15.83 1.12
C SER A 271 6.69 14.41 1.65
N ALA A 272 7.09 14.14 2.90
CA ALA A 272 6.84 12.90 3.66
C ALA A 272 7.40 11.57 3.09
N VAL A 273 7.71 11.47 1.79
CA VAL A 273 8.13 10.21 1.15
C VAL A 273 9.58 10.24 0.65
N CYS A 274 10.18 11.44 0.56
CA CYS A 274 11.46 11.65 -0.12
C CYS A 274 12.66 10.95 0.51
N CYS A 275 12.76 10.95 1.84
CA CYS A 275 13.80 10.20 2.52
C CYS A 275 13.69 8.69 2.28
N ALA A 276 12.46 8.15 2.20
CA ALA A 276 12.24 6.72 2.07
C ALA A 276 12.48 6.23 0.63
N TYR A 277 11.99 6.95 -0.40
CA TYR A 277 12.26 6.54 -1.77
C TYR A 277 13.75 6.69 -2.13
N SER A 278 14.49 7.63 -1.55
CA SER A 278 15.92 7.74 -1.86
C SER A 278 16.72 6.59 -1.24
N GLN A 279 16.34 6.16 -0.03
CA GLN A 279 16.92 4.97 0.60
C GLN A 279 16.65 3.73 -0.26
N LYS A 280 15.42 3.59 -0.77
CA LYS A 280 15.06 2.55 -1.73
C LYS A 280 15.95 2.62 -2.98
N GLN A 281 16.05 3.79 -3.60
CA GLN A 281 16.86 3.99 -4.81
C GLN A 281 18.33 3.65 -4.58
N VAL A 282 18.90 4.00 -3.43
CA VAL A 282 20.28 3.63 -3.06
C VAL A 282 20.42 2.12 -2.89
N ILE A 283 19.51 1.46 -2.16
CA ILE A 283 19.55 0.01 -2.00
C ILE A 283 19.49 -0.68 -3.38
N LEU A 284 18.57 -0.26 -4.23
CA LEU A 284 18.43 -0.83 -5.58
C LEU A 284 19.64 -0.55 -6.46
N ALA A 285 20.21 0.66 -6.40
CA ALA A 285 21.41 0.97 -7.15
C ALA A 285 22.61 0.11 -6.69
N LYS A 286 22.73 -0.18 -5.39
CA LYS A 286 23.74 -1.11 -4.84
C LYS A 286 23.48 -2.57 -5.22
N ASP A 287 22.22 -2.99 -5.32
CA ASP A 287 21.85 -4.32 -5.82
C ASP A 287 22.29 -4.49 -7.30
N HIS A 288 22.18 -3.43 -8.11
CA HIS A 288 22.67 -3.42 -9.50
C HIS A 288 24.20 -3.37 -9.57
N SER A 289 24.84 -2.53 -8.74
CA SER A 289 26.29 -2.35 -8.71
C SER A 289 26.82 -2.35 -7.27
N PRO A 290 27.34 -3.48 -6.77
CA PRO A 290 27.85 -3.58 -5.40
C PRO A 290 29.03 -2.64 -5.09
N THR A 291 29.78 -2.21 -6.10
CA THR A 291 30.93 -1.30 -5.97
C THR A 291 30.55 0.18 -6.11
N LEU A 292 29.28 0.51 -6.33
CA LEU A 292 28.80 1.89 -6.43
C LEU A 292 29.00 2.65 -5.11
N GLU A 293 29.60 3.83 -5.17
CA GLU A 293 29.63 4.80 -4.08
C GLU A 293 28.34 5.63 -4.08
N ALA A 294 27.60 5.61 -2.97
CA ALA A 294 26.35 6.37 -2.85
C ALA A 294 26.43 7.39 -1.72
N THR A 295 26.07 8.64 -1.99
CA THR A 295 26.05 9.70 -0.97
C THR A 295 24.67 10.35 -0.91
N ILE A 296 24.02 10.31 0.25
CA ILE A 296 22.75 11.01 0.50
C ILE A 296 23.02 12.26 1.30
N PHE A 297 22.74 13.43 0.72
CA PHE A 297 22.78 14.72 1.40
C PHE A 297 21.41 15.06 1.98
N HIS A 298 21.34 15.21 3.30
CA HIS A 298 20.06 15.42 4.01
C HIS A 298 20.13 16.52 5.08
N ASN A 299 18.95 16.95 5.54
CA ASN A 299 18.82 17.79 6.73
C ASN A 299 18.42 16.95 7.94
N ASP A 300 17.33 16.20 7.80
CA ASP A 300 16.85 15.22 8.79
C ASP A 300 16.42 13.97 8.03
N VAL A 301 16.63 12.78 8.62
CA VAL A 301 16.09 11.54 8.08
C VAL A 301 14.71 11.27 8.67
N ARG A 302 13.66 11.45 7.84
CA ARG A 302 12.26 11.31 8.25
C ARG A 302 11.69 9.92 8.00
N ALA A 303 12.28 8.92 8.68
CA ALA A 303 11.82 7.53 8.68
C ALA A 303 10.72 7.29 9.73
N TYR A 304 9.53 7.90 9.56
CA TYR A 304 8.47 7.91 10.59
C TYR A 304 7.47 6.74 10.52
N GLY A 305 7.39 6.05 9.38
CA GLY A 305 6.47 4.93 9.17
C GLY A 305 6.93 3.65 9.88
N LYS A 306 6.01 2.68 9.98
CA LYS A 306 6.32 1.34 10.48
C LYS A 306 7.44 0.71 9.64
N ASP A 307 8.44 0.14 10.32
CA ASP A 307 9.66 -0.43 9.74
C ASP A 307 10.57 0.53 8.95
N PHE A 308 10.25 1.83 8.87
CA PHE A 308 11.10 2.77 8.12
C PHE A 308 12.45 3.01 8.81
N GLU A 309 12.51 2.94 10.14
CA GLU A 309 13.78 3.10 10.86
C GLU A 309 14.77 1.98 10.50
N ARG A 310 14.29 0.73 10.47
CA ARG A 310 15.11 -0.42 10.03
C ARG A 310 15.49 -0.29 8.56
N PHE A 311 14.57 0.20 7.73
CA PHE A 311 14.84 0.43 6.31
C PHE A 311 15.93 1.47 6.09
N HIS A 312 15.91 2.56 6.85
CA HIS A 312 16.98 3.56 6.86
C HIS A 312 18.33 2.95 7.29
N GLN A 313 18.35 2.21 8.41
CA GLN A 313 19.56 1.55 8.90
C GLN A 313 20.09 0.51 7.90
N ARG A 314 19.21 -0.19 7.18
CA ARG A 314 19.61 -1.10 6.10
C ARG A 314 20.37 -0.33 5.01
N ALA A 315 19.84 0.80 4.55
CA ALA A 315 20.53 1.63 3.55
C ALA A 315 21.85 2.19 4.07
N GLU A 316 21.90 2.67 5.31
CA GLU A 316 23.09 3.23 5.95
C GLU A 316 24.21 2.22 6.16
N LYS A 317 23.87 0.95 6.47
CA LYS A 317 24.84 -0.12 6.71
C LYS A 317 25.39 -0.77 5.44
N LEU A 318 24.92 -0.38 4.25
CA LEU A 318 25.47 -0.89 3.00
C LEU A 318 26.92 -0.35 2.79
N PRO A 319 27.82 -1.16 2.22
CA PRO A 319 29.19 -0.70 1.91
C PRO A 319 29.17 0.54 1.01
N ASP A 320 30.08 1.48 1.28
CA ASP A 320 30.30 2.70 0.47
C ASP A 320 29.06 3.62 0.36
N VAL A 321 28.14 3.53 1.32
CA VAL A 321 27.01 4.46 1.47
C VAL A 321 27.31 5.48 2.56
N ARG A 322 27.15 6.77 2.24
CA ARG A 322 27.35 7.88 3.19
C ARG A 322 26.08 8.70 3.34
N PHE A 323 25.67 8.94 4.58
CA PHE A 323 24.63 9.91 4.91
C PHE A 323 25.33 11.17 5.42
N ILE A 324 25.23 12.27 4.67
CA ILE A 324 25.89 13.53 5.00
C ILE A 324 24.82 14.56 5.32
N ARG A 325 24.80 15.02 6.57
CA ARG A 325 23.91 16.10 6.99
C ARG A 325 24.46 17.45 6.53
N SER A 326 23.96 17.97 5.40
CA SER A 326 24.43 19.24 4.85
C SER A 326 23.44 19.80 3.82
N TYR A 327 23.26 21.12 3.83
CA TYR A 327 22.73 21.82 2.66
C TYR A 327 23.81 21.87 1.59
N VAL A 328 23.43 21.62 0.35
CA VAL A 328 24.38 21.52 -0.76
C VAL A 328 24.12 22.55 -1.82
N THR A 329 25.18 22.93 -2.53
CA THR A 329 25.11 23.69 -3.78
C THR A 329 25.54 22.79 -4.92
N VAL A 330 24.70 22.67 -5.95
CA VAL A 330 25.11 22.03 -7.21
C VAL A 330 26.06 22.99 -7.93
N GLY A 331 27.29 22.53 -8.17
CA GLY A 331 28.37 23.32 -8.73
C GLY A 331 28.30 23.39 -10.25
N ARG A 332 29.28 22.80 -10.94
CA ARG A 332 29.38 22.80 -12.40
C ARG A 332 29.33 21.40 -12.99
N GLU A 333 28.91 21.31 -14.24
CA GLU A 333 29.16 20.14 -15.07
C GLU A 333 30.56 20.26 -15.69
N ILE A 334 31.37 19.21 -15.57
CA ILE A 334 32.72 19.14 -16.12
C ILE A 334 32.60 18.80 -17.60
N GLU A 335 33.11 19.65 -18.49
CA GLU A 335 32.83 19.52 -19.94
C GLU A 335 33.32 18.19 -20.55
N SER A 336 34.48 17.68 -20.12
CA SER A 336 35.09 16.47 -20.66
C SER A 336 34.42 15.17 -20.21
N THR A 337 33.99 15.10 -18.95
CA THR A 337 33.42 13.88 -18.34
C THR A 337 31.91 13.95 -18.21
N LYS A 338 31.32 15.15 -18.28
CA LYS A 338 29.93 15.46 -17.91
C LYS A 338 29.57 15.13 -16.46
N ASN A 339 30.58 14.93 -15.60
CA ASN A 339 30.38 14.74 -14.16
C ASN A 339 29.97 16.07 -13.50
N VAL A 340 29.31 16.00 -12.35
CA VAL A 340 28.73 17.15 -11.66
C VAL A 340 29.41 17.33 -10.30
N THR A 341 29.85 18.56 -10.00
CA THR A 341 30.41 18.87 -8.68
C THR A 341 29.33 19.28 -7.69
N ILE A 342 29.44 18.81 -6.44
CA ILE A 342 28.58 19.20 -5.32
C ILE A 342 29.43 19.83 -4.23
N ARG A 343 29.05 21.03 -3.79
CA ARG A 343 29.69 21.74 -2.67
C ARG A 343 28.85 21.63 -1.40
N TYR A 344 29.45 21.21 -0.30
CA TYR A 344 28.78 20.97 0.98
C TYR A 344 29.72 21.21 2.17
N SER A 345 29.16 21.43 3.36
CA SER A 345 29.94 21.60 4.59
C SER A 345 29.91 20.34 5.46
N THR A 346 31.04 20.00 6.07
CA THR A 346 31.15 19.02 7.15
C THR A 346 31.57 19.72 8.44
N VAL A 347 31.24 19.11 9.58
CA VAL A 347 31.60 19.64 10.91
C VAL A 347 33.12 19.77 11.04
N ASP A 348 33.86 18.72 10.72
CA ASP A 348 35.29 18.65 11.07
C ASP A 348 36.23 19.23 10.00
N GLN A 349 35.78 19.34 8.75
CA GLN A 349 36.64 19.64 7.60
C GLN A 349 36.17 20.88 6.81
N GLY A 350 35.18 21.61 7.32
CA GLY A 350 34.65 22.80 6.69
C GLY A 350 33.99 22.50 5.34
N VAL A 351 34.18 23.39 4.36
CA VAL A 351 33.52 23.30 3.06
C VAL A 351 34.33 22.45 2.08
N LYS A 352 33.68 21.45 1.48
CA LYS A 352 34.22 20.57 0.45
C LYS A 352 33.51 20.76 -0.88
N GLU A 353 34.21 20.43 -1.96
CA GLU A 353 33.63 20.21 -3.28
C GLU A 353 34.02 18.79 -3.73
N GLU A 354 33.04 18.01 -4.18
CA GLU A 354 33.22 16.62 -4.57
C GLU A 354 32.54 16.36 -5.92
N GLU A 355 33.17 15.54 -6.75
CA GLU A 355 32.68 15.17 -8.08
C GLU A 355 31.84 13.89 -8.03
N PHE A 356 30.74 13.87 -8.78
CA PHE A 356 29.83 12.74 -8.92
C PHE A 356 29.53 12.48 -10.40
N ASP A 357 29.41 11.20 -10.77
CA ASP A 357 29.06 10.80 -12.14
C ASP A 357 27.60 11.15 -12.48
N MET A 358 26.74 11.16 -11.46
CA MET A 358 25.33 11.50 -11.57
C MET A 358 24.79 12.06 -10.25
N VAL A 359 23.84 12.98 -10.35
CA VAL A 359 23.17 13.59 -9.20
C VAL A 359 21.66 13.38 -9.33
N VAL A 360 21.06 12.82 -8.30
CA VAL A 360 19.62 12.56 -8.18
C VAL A 360 18.98 13.58 -7.25
N LEU A 361 18.13 14.43 -7.80
CA LEU A 361 17.33 15.40 -7.05
C LEU A 361 16.11 14.70 -6.47
N SER A 362 16.06 14.54 -5.14
CA SER A 362 14.91 13.95 -4.47
C SER A 362 13.77 14.97 -4.42
N VAL A 363 12.98 15.02 -5.49
CA VAL A 363 11.91 16.01 -5.72
C VAL A 363 10.68 15.78 -4.84
N GLY A 364 10.16 16.87 -4.27
CA GLY A 364 8.95 16.86 -3.45
C GLY A 364 7.66 16.57 -4.20
N LEU A 365 6.58 16.37 -3.44
CA LEU A 365 5.22 16.23 -3.92
C LEU A 365 4.52 17.59 -3.89
N ASN A 366 3.87 17.93 -5.00
CA ASN A 366 3.02 19.10 -5.16
C ASN A 366 1.57 18.65 -5.39
N PRO A 367 0.58 19.51 -5.11
CA PRO A 367 -0.78 19.30 -5.58
C PRO A 367 -0.85 19.09 -7.11
N PRO A 368 -1.95 18.51 -7.63
CA PRO A 368 -2.17 18.44 -9.08
C PRO A 368 -2.04 19.81 -9.76
N LYS A 369 -1.49 19.86 -10.97
CA LYS A 369 -1.25 21.14 -11.68
C LYS A 369 -2.52 21.95 -11.93
N ASP A 370 -3.64 21.27 -12.08
CA ASP A 370 -4.99 21.78 -12.37
C ASP A 370 -5.88 21.88 -11.11
N VAL A 371 -5.29 21.88 -9.91
CA VAL A 371 -6.02 21.76 -8.64
C VAL A 371 -7.06 22.87 -8.41
N GLU A 372 -6.80 24.11 -8.84
CA GLU A 372 -7.76 25.20 -8.66
C GLU A 372 -9.00 25.03 -9.54
N ALA A 373 -8.80 24.59 -10.79
CA ALA A 373 -9.90 24.27 -11.69
C ALA A 373 -10.70 23.06 -11.18
N LEU A 374 -10.00 22.05 -10.64
CA LEU A 374 -10.64 20.91 -9.98
C LEU A 374 -11.49 21.39 -8.79
N ALA A 375 -10.92 22.18 -7.87
CA ALA A 375 -11.62 22.69 -6.70
C ALA A 375 -12.88 23.49 -7.08
N ALA A 376 -12.79 24.35 -8.10
CA ALA A 376 -13.92 25.11 -8.61
C ALA A 376 -15.03 24.21 -9.20
N LYS A 377 -14.67 23.19 -9.98
CA LYS A 377 -15.62 22.24 -10.59
C LYS A 377 -16.41 21.45 -9.55
N PHE A 378 -15.76 21.01 -8.48
CA PHE A 378 -16.43 20.23 -7.42
C PHE A 378 -17.04 21.12 -6.33
N GLY A 379 -16.62 22.37 -6.20
CA GLY A 379 -17.05 23.29 -5.15
C GLY A 379 -16.43 22.95 -3.79
N ILE A 380 -15.15 22.60 -3.76
CA ILE A 380 -14.39 22.29 -2.54
C ILE A 380 -13.37 23.38 -2.22
N GLU A 381 -12.99 23.50 -0.96
CA GLU A 381 -11.97 24.43 -0.49
C GLU A 381 -10.56 23.81 -0.52
N LEU A 382 -9.56 24.64 -0.71
CA LEU A 382 -8.14 24.26 -0.66
C LEU A 382 -7.46 24.91 0.55
N THR A 383 -6.41 24.27 1.06
CA THR A 383 -5.49 24.86 2.04
C THR A 383 -4.61 25.93 1.39
N ASP A 384 -3.86 26.68 2.20
CA ASP A 384 -2.86 27.64 1.70
C ASP A 384 -1.80 26.97 0.82
N GLN A 385 -1.46 25.71 1.12
CA GLN A 385 -0.53 24.88 0.35
C GLN A 385 -1.20 24.21 -0.87
N LYS A 386 -2.46 24.57 -1.18
CA LYS A 386 -3.25 24.09 -2.33
C LYS A 386 -3.56 22.59 -2.32
N PHE A 387 -3.57 21.96 -1.14
CA PHE A 387 -4.14 20.62 -0.95
C PHE A 387 -5.63 20.72 -0.60
N CYS A 388 -6.38 19.62 -0.61
CA CYS A 388 -7.77 19.62 -0.19
C CYS A 388 -7.89 20.07 1.27
N LYS A 389 -8.72 21.08 1.54
CA LYS A 389 -9.06 21.45 2.91
C LYS A 389 -10.04 20.41 3.47
N ASN A 390 -9.65 19.75 4.54
CA ASN A 390 -10.40 18.65 5.12
C ASN A 390 -11.07 19.04 6.44
N ASN A 391 -12.00 18.19 6.89
CA ASN A 391 -12.56 18.28 8.24
C ASN A 391 -11.48 17.92 9.28
N PRO A 392 -11.20 18.78 10.28
CA PRO A 392 -10.20 18.50 11.31
C PRO A 392 -10.44 17.22 12.12
N TYR A 393 -11.70 16.77 12.22
CA TYR A 393 -12.08 15.54 12.91
C TYR A 393 -12.14 14.32 11.98
N ASN A 394 -12.35 14.52 10.69
CA ASN A 394 -12.35 13.45 9.70
C ASN A 394 -11.62 13.90 8.42
N PRO A 395 -10.32 13.58 8.28
CA PRO A 395 -9.49 14.14 7.21
C PRO A 395 -9.87 13.67 5.79
N ILE A 396 -10.79 12.69 5.66
CA ILE A 396 -11.30 12.15 4.40
C ILE A 396 -12.49 12.98 3.87
N GLU A 397 -13.17 13.74 4.74
CA GLU A 397 -14.27 14.63 4.34
C GLU A 397 -13.73 15.94 3.77
N THR A 398 -14.32 16.37 2.66
CA THR A 398 -14.08 17.69 2.08
C THR A 398 -15.01 18.74 2.68
N SER A 399 -14.85 20.01 2.27
CA SER A 399 -15.79 21.08 2.63
C SER A 399 -17.19 20.92 2.02
N LYS A 400 -17.41 19.96 1.11
CA LYS A 400 -18.70 19.70 0.47
C LYS A 400 -19.21 18.30 0.80
N LYS A 401 -20.37 18.24 1.47
CA LYS A 401 -21.03 16.98 1.85
C LYS A 401 -21.27 16.10 0.61
N GLY A 402 -21.01 14.79 0.75
CA GLY A 402 -21.14 13.81 -0.33
C GLY A 402 -19.93 13.77 -1.28
N ILE A 403 -18.93 14.63 -1.08
CA ILE A 403 -17.64 14.58 -1.76
C ILE A 403 -16.54 14.27 -0.73
N PHE A 404 -15.82 13.19 -0.97
CA PHE A 404 -14.73 12.70 -0.13
C PHE A 404 -13.39 12.80 -0.87
N VAL A 405 -12.29 12.73 -0.14
CA VAL A 405 -10.93 12.79 -0.68
C VAL A 405 -10.08 11.63 -0.19
N SER A 406 -9.25 11.07 -1.05
CA SER A 406 -8.30 10.01 -0.69
C SER A 406 -6.94 10.19 -1.37
N GLY A 407 -5.91 9.56 -0.80
CA GLY A 407 -4.55 9.64 -1.31
C GLY A 407 -3.92 11.03 -1.18
N ALA A 408 -2.87 11.26 -1.96
CA ALA A 408 -1.96 12.40 -1.84
C ALA A 408 -2.59 13.80 -2.09
N PHE A 409 -3.89 13.87 -2.41
CA PHE A 409 -4.60 15.15 -2.49
C PHE A 409 -4.97 15.74 -1.11
N GLN A 410 -5.03 14.91 -0.07
CA GLN A 410 -5.12 15.36 1.34
C GLN A 410 -3.83 16.04 1.82
N GLY A 411 -2.70 15.71 1.19
CA GLY A 411 -1.37 16.12 1.61
C GLY A 411 -0.33 15.11 1.14
N PRO A 412 0.98 15.39 1.31
CA PRO A 412 2.01 14.43 0.95
C PRO A 412 1.91 13.16 1.81
N LEU A 413 1.61 12.03 1.17
CA LEU A 413 1.35 10.72 1.79
C LEU A 413 2.04 9.62 0.99
N ASP A 414 2.26 8.46 1.62
CA ASP A 414 2.79 7.27 0.96
C ASP A 414 1.67 6.35 0.44
N ILE A 415 2.05 5.22 -0.18
CA ILE A 415 1.11 4.25 -0.76
C ILE A 415 0.17 3.62 0.30
N PRO A 416 0.66 3.08 1.44
CA PRO A 416 -0.20 2.54 2.50
C PRO A 416 -1.28 3.51 2.94
N GLU A 417 -0.91 4.77 3.20
CA GLU A 417 -1.86 5.79 3.64
C GLU A 417 -2.84 6.18 2.51
N SER A 418 -2.40 6.11 1.26
CA SER A 418 -3.27 6.33 0.10
C SER A 418 -4.29 5.22 -0.14
N VAL A 419 -3.91 3.96 0.11
CA VAL A 419 -4.79 2.79 0.06
C VAL A 419 -5.76 2.83 1.24
N LEU A 420 -5.27 3.14 2.42
CA LEU A 420 -6.06 3.24 3.64
C LEU A 420 -7.18 4.29 3.53
N THR A 421 -6.81 5.50 3.10
CA THR A 421 -7.78 6.59 2.96
C THR A 421 -8.77 6.36 1.83
N ALA A 422 -8.43 5.54 0.83
CA ALA A 422 -9.37 5.08 -0.18
C ALA A 422 -10.45 4.16 0.40
N SER A 423 -10.06 3.15 1.17
CA SER A 423 -11.01 2.29 1.89
C SER A 423 -11.83 3.09 2.91
N GLY A 424 -11.26 4.13 3.49
CA GLY A 424 -12.01 5.02 4.38
C GLY A 424 -13.02 5.91 3.66
N ALA A 425 -12.70 6.37 2.45
CA ALA A 425 -13.65 7.09 1.60
C ALA A 425 -14.80 6.17 1.13
N ASP A 426 -14.49 4.91 0.79
CA ASP A 426 -15.48 3.86 0.56
C ASP A 426 -16.43 3.71 1.76
N ALA A 427 -15.90 3.57 2.97
CA ALA A 427 -16.71 3.43 4.18
C ALA A 427 -17.69 4.59 4.41
N LEU A 428 -17.27 5.83 4.09
CA LEU A 428 -18.12 7.02 4.20
C LEU A 428 -19.16 7.10 3.06
N CYS A 429 -18.79 6.69 1.84
CA CYS A 429 -19.74 6.52 0.75
C CYS A 429 -20.80 5.45 1.09
N GLY A 430 -20.37 4.30 1.61
CA GLY A 430 -21.25 3.22 2.05
C GLY A 430 -22.18 3.65 3.17
N GLN A 431 -21.71 4.46 4.11
CA GLN A 431 -22.54 5.09 5.15
C GLN A 431 -23.61 6.03 4.54
N LEU A 432 -23.21 6.91 3.61
CA LEU A 432 -24.13 7.83 2.97
C LEU A 432 -25.19 7.12 2.11
N LEU A 433 -24.82 6.00 1.47
CA LEU A 433 -25.61 5.32 0.45
C LEU A 433 -26.11 3.94 0.89
N SER A 434 -26.05 3.62 2.19
CA SER A 434 -26.38 2.28 2.74
C SER A 434 -27.75 1.76 2.27
N TYR A 435 -28.76 2.65 2.25
CA TYR A 435 -30.12 2.36 1.79
C TYR A 435 -30.26 2.07 0.28
N ARG A 436 -29.18 2.20 -0.51
CA ARG A 436 -29.11 1.93 -1.96
C ARG A 436 -28.16 0.78 -2.34
N ARG A 437 -27.48 0.17 -1.37
CA ARG A 437 -26.58 -0.97 -1.59
C ARG A 437 -27.30 -2.12 -2.31
N HIS A 438 -26.59 -2.83 -3.19
CA HIS A 438 -27.07 -3.96 -4.01
C HIS A 438 -28.16 -3.64 -5.03
N LYS A 439 -28.68 -2.40 -5.11
CA LYS A 439 -29.79 -2.06 -6.02
C LYS A 439 -29.37 -1.88 -7.49
N LEU A 440 -28.08 -1.69 -7.76
CA LEU A 440 -27.53 -1.42 -9.10
C LEU A 440 -26.37 -2.36 -9.46
N GLU A 441 -26.03 -3.29 -8.57
CA GLU A 441 -24.96 -4.23 -8.82
C GLU A 441 -25.35 -5.24 -9.91
N ARG A 442 -24.34 -5.78 -10.58
CA ARG A 442 -24.42 -6.78 -11.62
C ARG A 442 -23.58 -7.96 -11.19
N GLU A 443 -24.16 -9.14 -11.29
CA GLU A 443 -23.42 -10.38 -11.07
C GLU A 443 -22.53 -10.70 -12.27
N ARG A 444 -21.36 -11.27 -11.99
CA ARG A 444 -20.49 -11.80 -13.03
C ARG A 444 -20.97 -13.20 -13.41
N VAL A 445 -21.29 -13.39 -14.68
CA VAL A 445 -21.75 -14.68 -15.22
C VAL A 445 -20.59 -15.40 -15.87
N TYR A 446 -20.34 -16.63 -15.45
CA TYR A 446 -19.38 -17.55 -16.06
C TYR A 446 -20.10 -18.53 -16.99
N PRO A 447 -19.45 -19.04 -18.05
CA PRO A 447 -19.97 -20.18 -18.79
C PRO A 447 -20.04 -21.42 -17.89
N ASP A 448 -20.88 -22.39 -18.28
CA ASP A 448 -21.00 -23.66 -17.57
C ASP A 448 -19.65 -24.40 -17.51
N GLU A 449 -19.31 -24.94 -16.34
CA GLU A 449 -18.11 -25.75 -16.14
C GLU A 449 -18.22 -27.07 -16.91
N LYS A 450 -17.21 -27.36 -17.73
CA LYS A 450 -17.11 -28.60 -18.50
C LYS A 450 -16.43 -29.69 -17.68
N ASP A 451 -17.06 -30.87 -17.62
CA ASP A 451 -16.43 -32.06 -17.05
C ASP A 451 -15.44 -32.67 -18.04
N VAL A 452 -14.15 -32.43 -17.79
CA VAL A 452 -13.02 -32.93 -18.59
C VAL A 452 -12.33 -34.14 -17.93
N SER A 453 -12.91 -34.74 -16.89
CA SER A 453 -12.28 -35.82 -16.09
C SER A 453 -11.98 -37.09 -16.87
N LYS A 454 -12.73 -37.35 -17.96
CA LYS A 454 -12.59 -38.54 -18.81
C LYS A 454 -11.92 -38.25 -20.16
N GLU A 455 -11.50 -37.01 -20.39
CA GLU A 455 -10.84 -36.63 -21.64
C GLU A 455 -9.36 -37.01 -21.65
N GLU A 456 -8.79 -37.15 -22.84
CA GLU A 456 -7.33 -37.26 -23.00
C GLU A 456 -6.65 -35.97 -22.54
N LEU A 457 -5.54 -36.09 -21.80
CA LEU A 457 -4.82 -34.93 -21.26
C LEU A 457 -4.30 -34.02 -22.39
N LYS A 458 -4.70 -32.75 -22.32
CA LYS A 458 -4.28 -31.67 -23.22
C LYS A 458 -3.87 -30.47 -22.40
N ILE A 459 -2.58 -30.42 -22.09
CA ILE A 459 -1.96 -29.37 -21.30
C ILE A 459 -1.58 -28.22 -22.24
N GLY A 460 -1.97 -27.00 -21.87
CA GLY A 460 -1.46 -25.77 -22.47
C GLY A 460 -0.41 -25.14 -21.58
N VAL A 461 0.76 -24.81 -22.13
CA VAL A 461 1.82 -24.11 -21.41
C VAL A 461 1.95 -22.69 -21.93
N VAL A 462 1.92 -21.70 -21.05
CA VAL A 462 2.15 -20.29 -21.40
C VAL A 462 3.42 -19.82 -20.71
N VAL A 463 4.36 -19.22 -21.45
CA VAL A 463 5.60 -18.67 -20.89
C VAL A 463 5.59 -17.15 -20.98
N CYS A 464 5.77 -16.48 -19.84
CA CYS A 464 5.73 -15.03 -19.75
C CYS A 464 7.12 -14.40 -19.81
N TYR A 465 7.30 -13.36 -20.63
CA TYR A 465 8.54 -12.57 -20.63
C TYR A 465 8.65 -11.64 -19.41
N CYS A 466 7.52 -11.10 -18.94
CA CYS A 466 7.47 -10.08 -17.91
C CYS A 466 8.39 -8.88 -18.22
N GLY A 467 8.49 -8.50 -19.49
CA GLY A 467 9.46 -7.52 -19.99
C GLY A 467 10.89 -8.01 -19.78
N ALA A 468 11.78 -7.16 -19.26
CA ALA A 468 13.15 -7.54 -18.93
C ALA A 468 13.28 -8.36 -17.62
N ASN A 469 12.20 -8.54 -16.84
CA ASN A 469 12.30 -9.26 -15.56
C ASN A 469 12.59 -10.75 -15.72
N ILE A 470 12.02 -11.40 -16.74
CA ILE A 470 12.31 -12.80 -17.06
C ILE A 470 13.10 -12.86 -18.37
N GLY A 471 12.61 -12.19 -19.42
CA GLY A 471 13.19 -12.27 -20.77
C GLY A 471 14.64 -11.79 -20.92
N ARG A 472 15.19 -11.03 -19.97
CA ARG A 472 16.61 -10.62 -19.98
C ARG A 472 17.57 -11.71 -19.52
N VAL A 473 17.07 -12.63 -18.70
CA VAL A 473 17.87 -13.65 -18.00
C VAL A 473 17.56 -15.04 -18.54
N VAL A 474 16.28 -15.37 -18.73
CA VAL A 474 15.81 -16.66 -19.22
C VAL A 474 15.51 -16.55 -20.71
N ASN A 475 16.03 -17.48 -21.51
CA ASN A 475 15.72 -17.58 -22.94
C ASN A 475 14.31 -18.16 -23.14
N ILE A 476 13.31 -17.27 -23.27
CA ILE A 476 11.90 -17.66 -23.37
C ILE A 476 11.60 -18.55 -24.58
N PRO A 477 12.05 -18.23 -25.82
CA PRO A 477 11.89 -19.12 -26.97
C PRO A 477 12.33 -20.56 -26.71
N GLU A 478 13.48 -20.74 -26.04
CA GLU A 478 14.04 -22.05 -25.75
C GLU A 478 13.24 -22.82 -24.70
N VAL A 479 12.65 -22.12 -23.71
CA VAL A 479 11.73 -22.72 -22.74
C VAL A 479 10.43 -23.16 -23.40
N ILE A 480 9.92 -22.42 -24.40
CA ILE A 480 8.71 -22.77 -25.15
C ILE A 480 8.94 -23.99 -26.02
N GLU A 481 10.04 -24.00 -26.79
CA GLU A 481 10.43 -25.14 -27.61
C GLU A 481 10.56 -26.40 -26.76
N TYR A 482 11.20 -26.29 -25.59
CA TYR A 482 11.28 -27.38 -24.63
C TYR A 482 9.91 -27.81 -24.10
N ALA A 483 9.06 -26.86 -23.68
CA ALA A 483 7.74 -27.15 -23.14
C ALA A 483 6.87 -27.92 -24.15
N ALA A 484 6.96 -27.59 -25.43
CA ALA A 484 6.24 -28.28 -26.51
C ALA A 484 6.66 -29.76 -26.69
N THR A 485 7.83 -30.16 -26.17
CA THR A 485 8.30 -31.57 -26.20
C THR A 485 7.81 -32.41 -25.01
N LEU A 486 7.22 -31.78 -23.99
CA LEU A 486 6.81 -32.48 -22.77
C LEU A 486 5.54 -33.33 -22.97
N PRO A 487 5.39 -34.45 -22.24
CA PRO A 487 4.21 -35.30 -22.34
C PRO A 487 2.90 -34.53 -22.13
N ASN A 488 1.89 -34.83 -22.95
CA ASN A 488 0.54 -34.25 -22.90
C ASN A 488 0.46 -32.74 -23.20
N VAL A 489 1.59 -32.06 -23.50
CA VAL A 489 1.56 -30.65 -23.93
C VAL A 489 1.08 -30.58 -25.38
N SER A 490 -0.13 -30.05 -25.56
CA SER A 490 -0.78 -29.92 -26.88
C SER A 490 -0.61 -28.52 -27.48
N TRP A 491 -0.23 -27.55 -26.65
CA TRP A 491 0.03 -26.18 -27.07
C TRP A 491 1.03 -25.52 -26.10
N ALA A 492 2.02 -24.83 -26.66
CA ALA A 492 2.91 -23.94 -25.94
C ALA A 492 2.84 -22.55 -26.57
N GLY A 493 2.64 -21.52 -25.75
CA GLY A 493 2.52 -20.13 -26.20
C GLY A 493 3.31 -19.17 -25.31
N GLU A 494 3.35 -17.91 -25.74
CA GLU A 494 4.10 -16.87 -25.05
C GLU A 494 3.35 -15.54 -24.98
N ASN A 495 3.60 -14.80 -23.91
CA ASN A 495 3.03 -13.47 -23.75
C ASN A 495 4.07 -12.53 -23.13
N LEU A 496 4.11 -11.29 -23.61
CA LEU A 496 5.00 -10.28 -23.05
C LEU A 496 4.67 -10.02 -21.57
N PHE A 497 3.37 -9.87 -21.27
CA PHE A 497 2.82 -9.74 -19.92
C PHE A 497 1.55 -10.59 -19.80
N ALA A 498 1.68 -11.85 -19.41
CA ALA A 498 0.55 -12.78 -19.30
C ALA A 498 -0.59 -12.24 -18.41
N CYS A 499 -0.27 -11.41 -17.41
CA CYS A 499 -1.27 -10.82 -16.52
C CYS A 499 -2.11 -9.70 -17.16
N SER A 500 -1.74 -9.11 -18.31
CA SER A 500 -2.58 -8.06 -18.91
C SER A 500 -3.96 -8.61 -19.32
N THR A 501 -5.02 -7.80 -19.23
CA THR A 501 -6.41 -8.23 -19.51
C THR A 501 -6.56 -8.91 -20.86
N GLU A 502 -5.96 -8.35 -21.91
CA GLU A 502 -6.01 -8.90 -23.27
C GLU A 502 -5.30 -10.26 -23.37
N ASN A 503 -4.10 -10.39 -22.79
CA ASN A 503 -3.37 -11.66 -22.79
C ASN A 503 -4.09 -12.73 -21.96
N ALA A 504 -4.72 -12.37 -20.84
CA ALA A 504 -5.52 -13.30 -20.06
C ALA A 504 -6.76 -13.76 -20.87
N LYS A 505 -7.40 -12.87 -21.62
CA LYS A 505 -8.46 -13.24 -22.58
C LYS A 505 -7.94 -14.20 -23.66
N GLN A 506 -6.76 -13.94 -24.24
CA GLN A 506 -6.14 -14.84 -25.23
C GLN A 506 -5.87 -16.24 -24.66
N ILE A 507 -5.48 -16.35 -23.38
CA ILE A 507 -5.34 -17.64 -22.70
C ILE A 507 -6.71 -18.33 -22.60
N SER A 508 -7.75 -17.62 -22.18
CA SER A 508 -9.13 -18.14 -22.14
C SER A 508 -9.60 -18.65 -23.51
N ASP A 509 -9.41 -17.83 -24.55
CA ASP A 509 -9.75 -18.18 -25.93
C ASP A 509 -8.95 -19.39 -26.43
N ALA A 510 -7.66 -19.51 -26.06
CA ALA A 510 -6.82 -20.65 -26.39
C ALA A 510 -7.29 -21.94 -25.70
N ILE A 511 -7.71 -21.88 -24.43
CA ILE A 511 -8.31 -23.02 -23.71
C ILE A 511 -9.48 -23.58 -24.51
N VAL A 512 -10.39 -22.71 -24.96
CA VAL A 512 -11.57 -23.10 -25.74
C VAL A 512 -11.18 -23.60 -27.14
N ALA A 513 -10.41 -22.82 -27.89
CA ALA A 513 -10.11 -23.08 -29.29
C ALA A 513 -9.22 -24.32 -29.51
N LYS A 514 -8.36 -24.65 -28.55
CA LYS A 514 -7.46 -25.82 -28.61
C LYS A 514 -8.00 -27.03 -27.83
N GLY A 515 -9.10 -26.86 -27.09
CA GLY A 515 -9.67 -27.91 -26.24
C GLY A 515 -8.70 -28.34 -25.13
N LEU A 516 -8.07 -27.36 -24.46
CA LEU A 516 -7.16 -27.62 -23.35
C LEU A 516 -7.98 -27.98 -22.11
N ASN A 517 -7.50 -28.95 -21.35
CA ASN A 517 -8.12 -29.36 -20.09
C ASN A 517 -7.20 -29.20 -18.87
N ARG A 518 -5.95 -28.76 -19.08
CA ARG A 518 -5.02 -28.30 -18.03
C ARG A 518 -4.24 -27.09 -18.54
N VAL A 519 -3.87 -26.19 -17.64
CA VAL A 519 -3.13 -24.96 -18.00
C VAL A 519 -1.97 -24.78 -17.04
N VAL A 520 -0.76 -24.60 -17.59
CA VAL A 520 0.45 -24.25 -16.84
C VAL A 520 0.90 -22.85 -17.27
N LEU A 521 1.10 -21.95 -16.30
CA LEU A 521 1.69 -20.64 -16.57
C LEU A 521 3.08 -20.54 -15.94
N ALA A 522 4.10 -20.39 -16.79
CA ALA A 522 5.47 -20.13 -16.41
C ALA A 522 5.72 -18.62 -16.33
N ALA A 523 5.65 -18.06 -15.12
CA ALA A 523 5.75 -16.63 -14.89
C ALA A 523 6.24 -16.28 -13.47
N CYS A 524 5.46 -15.47 -12.76
CA CYS A 524 5.74 -14.96 -11.41
C CYS A 524 5.27 -15.90 -10.30
N THR A 525 5.21 -15.38 -9.07
CA THR A 525 4.68 -16.08 -7.91
C THR A 525 3.17 -16.35 -7.98
N PRO A 526 2.71 -17.56 -7.60
CA PRO A 526 1.28 -17.85 -7.47
C PRO A 526 0.60 -17.00 -6.39
N ARG A 527 1.36 -16.53 -5.38
CA ARG A 527 0.82 -15.73 -4.25
C ARG A 527 0.07 -14.48 -4.68
N THR A 528 0.36 -13.95 -5.87
CA THR A 528 -0.18 -12.67 -6.34
C THR A 528 -1.13 -12.84 -7.51
N HIS A 529 -0.86 -13.75 -8.44
CA HIS A 529 -1.61 -13.86 -9.71
C HIS A 529 -2.36 -15.19 -9.88
N GLU A 530 -2.27 -16.14 -8.94
CA GLU A 530 -3.09 -17.37 -9.02
C GLU A 530 -4.59 -17.12 -9.11
N PRO A 531 -5.19 -16.24 -8.29
CA PRO A 531 -6.62 -15.95 -8.41
C PRO A 531 -7.03 -15.44 -9.80
N LEU A 532 -6.17 -14.65 -10.45
CA LEU A 532 -6.42 -14.11 -11.79
C LEU A 532 -6.51 -15.22 -12.86
N PHE A 533 -5.59 -16.17 -12.84
CA PHE A 533 -5.53 -17.21 -13.88
C PHE A 533 -6.50 -18.37 -13.59
N ARG A 534 -6.80 -18.62 -12.32
CA ARG A 534 -7.95 -19.44 -11.91
C ARG A 534 -9.25 -18.88 -12.45
N ASP A 535 -9.48 -17.59 -12.27
CA ASP A 535 -10.62 -16.88 -12.84
C ASP A 535 -10.66 -16.92 -14.38
N THR A 536 -9.49 -16.81 -15.03
CA THR A 536 -9.35 -16.95 -16.50
C THR A 536 -9.74 -18.35 -17.00
N CYS A 537 -9.45 -19.41 -16.23
CA CYS A 537 -9.92 -20.76 -16.54
C CYS A 537 -11.44 -20.86 -16.44
N ARG A 538 -12.05 -20.25 -15.43
CA ARG A 538 -13.52 -20.19 -15.28
C ARG A 538 -14.18 -19.47 -16.45
N GLU A 539 -13.59 -18.39 -16.96
CA GLU A 539 -14.05 -17.70 -18.17
C GLU A 539 -14.07 -18.60 -19.42
N ALA A 540 -13.22 -19.63 -19.45
CA ALA A 540 -13.19 -20.63 -20.53
C ALA A 540 -14.12 -21.84 -20.29
N GLY A 541 -14.81 -21.89 -19.13
CA GLY A 541 -15.60 -23.04 -18.69
C GLY A 541 -14.74 -24.20 -18.16
N LEU A 542 -13.47 -23.96 -17.80
CA LEU A 542 -12.58 -24.96 -17.21
C LEU A 542 -12.54 -24.78 -15.68
N ASN A 543 -12.63 -25.88 -14.93
CA ASN A 543 -12.50 -25.83 -13.47
C ASN A 543 -11.17 -25.15 -13.08
N GLN A 544 -11.24 -24.17 -12.20
CA GLN A 544 -10.09 -23.35 -11.80
C GLN A 544 -8.94 -24.14 -11.17
N TYR A 545 -9.19 -25.34 -10.63
CA TYR A 545 -8.17 -26.18 -10.00
C TYR A 545 -7.39 -27.05 -10.99
N PHE A 546 -7.67 -26.94 -12.29
CA PHE A 546 -6.85 -27.49 -13.38
C PHE A 546 -5.72 -26.57 -13.84
N PHE A 547 -5.49 -25.49 -13.10
CA PHE A 547 -4.44 -24.51 -13.35
C PHE A 547 -3.23 -24.75 -12.45
N GLU A 548 -2.03 -24.58 -12.99
CA GLU A 548 -0.75 -24.72 -12.30
C GLU A 548 0.21 -23.56 -12.60
N PHE A 549 0.97 -23.15 -11.58
CA PHE A 549 2.00 -22.11 -11.72
C PHE A 549 3.42 -22.68 -11.73
N ALA A 550 4.21 -22.26 -12.71
CA ALA A 550 5.66 -22.43 -12.75
C ALA A 550 6.34 -21.08 -12.44
N ASN A 551 6.86 -20.90 -11.22
CA ASN A 551 7.53 -19.66 -10.84
C ASN A 551 8.95 -19.62 -11.42
N ILE A 552 9.13 -18.93 -12.55
CA ILE A 552 10.42 -18.75 -13.22
C ILE A 552 10.99 -17.33 -13.05
N ARG A 553 10.38 -16.50 -12.20
CA ARG A 553 10.84 -15.13 -11.90
C ARG A 553 11.51 -15.04 -10.54
N GLU A 554 10.73 -15.02 -9.46
CA GLU A 554 11.25 -14.92 -8.10
C GLU A 554 12.15 -16.11 -7.75
N HIS A 555 11.84 -17.30 -8.27
CA HIS A 555 12.60 -18.52 -7.99
C HIS A 555 13.66 -18.83 -9.07
N CYS A 556 13.77 -18.03 -10.13
CA CYS A 556 14.77 -18.24 -11.18
C CYS A 556 15.38 -16.93 -11.70
N SER A 557 14.72 -16.19 -12.59
CA SER A 557 15.35 -15.06 -13.29
C SER A 557 15.94 -13.98 -12.38
N TRP A 558 15.26 -13.64 -11.28
CA TRP A 558 15.72 -12.57 -10.36
C TRP A 558 16.92 -12.97 -9.51
N VAL A 559 17.05 -14.24 -9.17
CA VAL A 559 18.13 -14.75 -8.31
C VAL A 559 19.34 -15.23 -9.10
N HIS A 560 19.18 -15.44 -10.42
CA HIS A 560 20.19 -15.99 -11.32
C HIS A 560 20.57 -15.05 -12.47
N SER A 561 20.46 -13.72 -12.26
CA SER A 561 20.65 -12.72 -13.32
C SER A 561 22.03 -12.75 -14.00
N ARG A 562 23.03 -13.35 -13.34
CA ARG A 562 24.42 -13.50 -13.81
C ARG A 562 24.72 -14.85 -14.46
N GLU A 563 23.79 -15.80 -14.41
CA GLU A 563 23.97 -17.19 -14.86
C GLU A 563 22.85 -17.55 -15.85
N LYS A 564 22.76 -16.83 -16.97
CA LYS A 564 21.61 -16.86 -17.88
C LYS A 564 21.34 -18.25 -18.47
N GLU A 565 22.40 -18.97 -18.83
CA GLU A 565 22.31 -20.34 -19.36
C GLU A 565 21.73 -21.28 -18.29
N ASN A 566 22.27 -21.26 -17.07
CA ASN A 566 21.77 -22.06 -15.95
C ASN A 566 20.35 -21.65 -15.54
N ALA A 567 20.01 -20.37 -15.60
CA ALA A 567 18.67 -19.88 -15.33
C ALA A 567 17.66 -20.40 -16.37
N THR A 568 18.07 -20.50 -17.64
CA THR A 568 17.25 -21.07 -18.71
C THR A 568 17.01 -22.56 -18.49
N GLU A 569 18.05 -23.33 -18.16
CA GLU A 569 17.90 -24.76 -17.82
C GLU A 569 17.01 -24.97 -16.59
N LYS A 570 17.23 -24.19 -15.53
CA LYS A 570 16.36 -24.24 -14.33
C LYS A 570 14.91 -23.89 -14.66
N ALA A 571 14.66 -22.92 -15.55
CA ALA A 571 13.31 -22.58 -15.96
C ALA A 571 12.63 -23.74 -16.71
N LYS A 572 13.34 -24.44 -17.59
CA LYS A 572 12.85 -25.67 -18.25
C LYS A 572 12.48 -26.75 -17.23
N GLU A 573 13.33 -26.99 -16.23
CA GLU A 573 13.06 -27.97 -15.17
C GLU A 573 11.81 -27.60 -14.35
N ILE A 574 11.67 -26.33 -13.95
CA ILE A 574 10.48 -25.85 -13.23
C ILE A 574 9.21 -26.05 -14.06
N VAL A 575 9.26 -25.75 -15.37
CA VAL A 575 8.13 -25.99 -16.29
C VAL A 575 7.82 -27.48 -16.40
N ARG A 576 8.83 -28.35 -16.53
CA ARG A 576 8.64 -29.81 -16.56
C ARG A 576 7.96 -30.31 -15.28
N MET A 577 8.42 -29.85 -14.11
CA MET A 577 7.83 -30.19 -12.82
C MET A 577 6.36 -29.76 -12.74
N ALA A 578 6.04 -28.54 -13.19
CA ALA A 578 4.67 -28.02 -13.19
C ALA A 578 3.76 -28.80 -14.16
N VAL A 579 4.23 -29.12 -15.37
CA VAL A 579 3.50 -29.95 -16.34
C VAL A 579 3.22 -31.34 -15.78
N ALA A 580 4.20 -31.97 -15.13
CA ALA A 580 4.03 -33.27 -14.48
C ALA A 580 2.96 -33.21 -13.39
N ARG A 581 2.99 -32.20 -12.51
CA ARG A 581 1.95 -32.00 -11.48
C ARG A 581 0.58 -31.74 -12.10
N ALA A 582 0.50 -30.90 -13.13
CA ALA A 582 -0.75 -30.50 -13.79
C ALA A 582 -1.54 -31.70 -14.35
N ALA A 583 -0.83 -32.74 -14.81
CA ALA A 583 -1.44 -33.98 -15.29
C ALA A 583 -2.28 -34.71 -14.22
N HIS A 584 -1.98 -34.51 -12.94
CA HIS A 584 -2.66 -35.14 -11.81
C HIS A 584 -3.67 -34.22 -11.10
N LEU A 585 -3.86 -32.99 -11.60
CA LEU A 585 -4.86 -32.10 -11.03
C LEU A 585 -6.28 -32.61 -11.30
N GLU A 586 -7.16 -32.36 -10.34
CA GLU A 586 -8.56 -32.78 -10.31
C GLU A 586 -9.47 -31.56 -10.11
N PRO A 587 -10.73 -31.60 -10.58
CA PRO A 587 -11.65 -30.49 -10.39
C PRO A 587 -12.09 -30.43 -8.93
N LEU A 588 -12.01 -29.25 -8.31
CA LEU A 588 -12.48 -29.03 -6.95
C LEU A 588 -13.63 -28.02 -6.94
N GLN A 589 -14.49 -28.15 -5.93
CA GLN A 589 -15.63 -27.27 -5.72
C GLN A 589 -15.34 -26.33 -4.56
N GLU A 590 -15.60 -25.04 -4.76
CA GLU A 590 -15.59 -24.07 -3.68
C GLU A 590 -16.90 -24.15 -2.88
N PHE A 591 -16.84 -23.80 -1.60
CA PHE A 591 -18.00 -23.84 -0.71
C PHE A 591 -18.47 -22.41 -0.42
N GLN A 592 -19.76 -22.15 -0.61
CA GLN A 592 -20.38 -20.91 -0.15
C GLN A 592 -20.82 -21.07 1.30
N LEU A 593 -20.39 -20.13 2.14
CA LEU A 593 -20.64 -20.13 3.58
C LEU A 593 -21.43 -18.87 3.92
N PRO A 594 -22.53 -18.95 4.68
CA PRO A 594 -23.32 -17.78 5.05
C PRO A 594 -22.46 -16.80 5.84
N VAL A 595 -22.75 -15.51 5.78
CA VAL A 595 -22.08 -14.50 6.59
C VAL A 595 -23.01 -14.05 7.72
N ASP A 596 -22.50 -14.06 8.95
CA ASP A 596 -23.14 -13.35 10.06
C ASP A 596 -22.87 -11.85 9.89
N HIS A 597 -23.94 -11.06 9.73
CA HIS A 597 -23.88 -9.62 9.48
C HIS A 597 -23.58 -8.79 10.75
N THR A 598 -23.10 -9.43 11.81
CA THR A 598 -22.63 -8.79 13.04
C THR A 598 -21.11 -8.61 13.01
N ALA A 599 -20.60 -7.51 13.58
CA ALA A 599 -19.17 -7.29 13.76
C ALA A 599 -18.78 -7.29 15.25
N LEU A 600 -17.58 -7.80 15.54
CA LEU A 600 -16.93 -7.63 16.84
C LEU A 600 -15.81 -6.58 16.75
N VAL A 601 -15.85 -5.56 17.59
CA VAL A 601 -14.79 -4.55 17.74
C VAL A 601 -14.14 -4.71 19.10
N VAL A 602 -12.82 -4.88 19.13
CA VAL A 602 -12.03 -5.11 20.36
C VAL A 602 -11.20 -3.88 20.67
N GLY A 603 -11.60 -3.13 21.69
CA GLY A 603 -11.00 -1.86 22.10
C GLY A 603 -11.90 -0.66 21.78
N GLY A 604 -12.37 0.00 22.83
CA GLY A 604 -13.23 1.18 22.85
C GLY A 604 -12.50 2.51 22.77
N GLY A 605 -11.25 2.54 22.29
CA GLY A 605 -10.57 3.80 21.95
C GLY A 605 -11.20 4.52 20.74
N VAL A 606 -10.70 5.70 20.40
CA VAL A 606 -11.19 6.48 19.22
C VAL A 606 -11.24 5.64 17.94
N ALA A 607 -10.25 4.77 17.73
CA ALA A 607 -10.18 3.92 16.56
C ALA A 607 -11.36 2.92 16.49
N GLY A 608 -11.57 2.14 17.55
CA GLY A 608 -12.65 1.15 17.60
C GLY A 608 -14.03 1.80 17.62
N MET A 609 -14.22 2.89 18.37
CA MET A 609 -15.48 3.64 18.38
C MET A 609 -15.83 4.23 17.01
N THR A 610 -14.85 4.78 16.29
CA THR A 610 -15.08 5.32 14.94
C THR A 610 -15.49 4.22 13.97
N ALA A 611 -14.79 3.09 13.98
CA ALA A 611 -15.11 1.95 13.12
C ALA A 611 -16.49 1.35 13.46
N ALA A 612 -16.78 1.17 14.75
CA ALA A 612 -18.07 0.67 15.24
C ALA A 612 -19.22 1.58 14.79
N LEU A 613 -19.08 2.89 14.99
CA LEU A 613 -20.11 3.85 14.61
C LEU A 613 -20.36 3.84 13.11
N ASN A 614 -19.31 3.87 12.29
CA ASN A 614 -19.45 3.86 10.84
C ASN A 614 -20.11 2.58 10.30
N MET A 615 -19.76 1.40 10.83
CA MET A 615 -20.42 0.14 10.45
C MET A 615 -21.88 0.09 10.92
N ALA A 616 -22.16 0.61 12.12
CA ALA A 616 -23.53 0.64 12.64
C ALA A 616 -24.43 1.61 11.86
N GLU A 617 -23.92 2.76 11.44
CA GLU A 617 -24.63 3.73 10.57
C GLU A 617 -24.87 3.18 9.15
N GLN A 618 -24.18 2.10 8.78
CA GLN A 618 -24.43 1.33 7.57
C GLN A 618 -25.47 0.21 7.73
N GLY A 619 -25.96 -0.03 8.96
CA GLY A 619 -27.01 -0.99 9.27
C GLY A 619 -26.53 -2.33 9.81
N PHE A 620 -25.25 -2.45 10.21
CA PHE A 620 -24.71 -3.68 10.81
C PHE A 620 -24.79 -3.66 12.34
N GLU A 621 -25.01 -4.82 12.94
CA GLU A 621 -24.99 -4.99 14.40
C GLU A 621 -23.54 -5.11 14.90
N ILE A 622 -23.19 -4.38 15.96
CA ILE A 622 -21.81 -4.26 16.44
C ILE A 622 -21.73 -4.59 17.92
N TYR A 623 -20.82 -5.49 18.30
CA TYR A 623 -20.42 -5.67 19.69
C TYR A 623 -19.07 -4.96 19.92
N LEU A 624 -19.05 -3.95 20.77
CA LEU A 624 -17.85 -3.21 21.14
C LEU A 624 -17.40 -3.65 22.53
N VAL A 625 -16.28 -4.36 22.60
CA VAL A 625 -15.70 -4.88 23.85
C VAL A 625 -14.55 -3.97 24.28
N GLU A 626 -14.66 -3.43 25.49
CA GLU A 626 -13.63 -2.61 26.14
C GLU A 626 -13.21 -3.25 27.46
N LYS A 627 -11.89 -3.28 27.69
CA LYS A 627 -11.28 -3.82 28.90
C LYS A 627 -11.48 -2.88 30.08
N ASP A 628 -11.32 -1.58 29.86
CA ASP A 628 -11.49 -0.57 30.89
C ASP A 628 -12.99 -0.38 31.21
N ASP A 629 -13.28 0.32 32.31
CA ASP A 629 -14.64 0.59 32.77
C ASP A 629 -15.38 1.64 31.90
N ASP A 630 -14.64 2.40 31.11
CA ASP A 630 -15.15 3.46 30.23
C ASP A 630 -14.43 3.48 28.86
N LEU A 631 -15.13 3.97 27.83
CA LEU A 631 -14.62 4.10 26.47
C LEU A 631 -13.63 5.26 26.32
N GLY A 632 -12.80 5.28 25.29
CA GLY A 632 -12.03 6.46 24.88
C GLY A 632 -10.51 6.27 24.89
N GLY A 633 -10.00 5.35 25.71
CA GLY A 633 -8.58 5.00 25.78
C GLY A 633 -7.66 6.22 25.94
N MET A 634 -6.52 6.22 25.22
CA MET A 634 -5.51 7.28 25.32
C MET A 634 -6.02 8.69 24.98
N ALA A 635 -7.11 8.82 24.20
CA ALA A 635 -7.66 10.12 23.84
C ALA A 635 -8.18 10.89 25.06
N ARG A 636 -8.53 10.21 26.17
CA ARG A 636 -8.88 10.86 27.44
C ARG A 636 -7.75 11.70 28.02
N ARG A 637 -6.49 11.39 27.69
CA ARG A 637 -5.29 12.12 28.13
C ARG A 637 -4.80 13.14 27.10
N LEU A 638 -5.50 13.31 25.98
CA LEU A 638 -5.16 14.26 24.92
C LEU A 638 -6.16 15.42 24.94
N HIS A 639 -5.68 16.66 24.90
CA HIS A 639 -6.55 17.82 25.01
C HIS A 639 -6.66 18.60 23.71
N TYR A 640 -5.57 18.69 22.95
CA TYR A 640 -5.55 19.42 21.67
C TYR A 640 -4.61 18.76 20.66
N THR A 641 -4.89 18.94 19.36
CA THR A 641 -3.99 18.54 18.26
C THR A 641 -2.96 19.64 17.95
N LEU A 642 -1.97 19.33 17.09
CA LEU A 642 -0.98 20.32 16.64
C LEU A 642 -1.64 21.45 15.84
N GLU A 643 -2.67 21.10 15.07
CA GLU A 643 -3.48 21.99 14.27
C GLU A 643 -4.46 22.85 15.12
N GLY A 644 -4.49 22.64 16.44
CA GLY A 644 -5.29 23.41 17.38
C GLY A 644 -6.72 22.90 17.60
N THR A 645 -7.04 21.71 17.12
CA THR A 645 -8.36 21.08 17.32
C THR A 645 -8.49 20.56 18.75
N GLU A 646 -9.63 20.84 19.40
CA GLU A 646 -9.92 20.33 20.74
C GLU A 646 -10.36 18.86 20.69
N VAL A 647 -9.71 18.01 21.50
CA VAL A 647 -9.89 16.55 21.47
C VAL A 647 -11.02 16.10 22.39
N GLN A 648 -11.15 16.69 23.58
CA GLN A 648 -12.15 16.27 24.58
C GLN A 648 -13.59 16.44 24.08
N PRO A 649 -14.00 17.57 23.46
CA PRO A 649 -15.37 17.70 22.93
C PRO A 649 -15.70 16.68 21.84
N PHE A 650 -14.72 16.37 20.98
CA PHE A 650 -14.88 15.32 19.96
C PHE A 650 -15.02 13.94 20.58
N LEU A 651 -14.21 13.62 21.58
CA LEU A 651 -14.27 12.35 22.27
C LEU A 651 -15.62 12.17 22.98
N GLU A 652 -16.08 13.18 23.71
CA GLU A 652 -17.39 13.17 24.38
C GLU A 652 -18.55 12.95 23.40
N ASP A 653 -18.53 13.63 22.25
CA ASP A 653 -19.54 13.45 21.21
C ASP A 653 -19.50 12.03 20.61
N LEU A 654 -18.30 11.50 20.33
CA LEU A 654 -18.12 10.14 19.80
C LEU A 654 -18.63 9.09 20.80
N VAL A 655 -18.24 9.18 22.07
CA VAL A 655 -18.69 8.27 23.14
C VAL A 655 -20.22 8.33 23.26
N LYS A 656 -20.80 9.53 23.24
CA LYS A 656 -22.26 9.72 23.29
C LYS A 656 -22.98 9.11 22.10
N LYS A 657 -22.45 9.25 20.89
CA LYS A 657 -23.01 8.64 19.67
C LYS A 657 -22.97 7.12 19.76
N VAL A 658 -21.84 6.55 20.19
CA VAL A 658 -21.66 5.10 20.36
C VAL A 658 -22.67 4.53 21.36
N TYR A 659 -22.77 5.09 22.57
CA TYR A 659 -23.72 4.60 23.57
C TYR A 659 -25.20 4.76 23.20
N ARG A 660 -25.53 5.71 22.31
CA ARG A 660 -26.91 5.97 21.89
C ARG A 660 -27.33 5.20 20.64
N HIS A 661 -26.37 4.63 19.90
CA HIS A 661 -26.68 3.95 18.66
C HIS A 661 -27.34 2.58 18.96
N PRO A 662 -28.52 2.28 18.40
CA PRO A 662 -29.28 1.08 18.78
C PRO A 662 -28.60 -0.23 18.40
N SER A 663 -27.79 -0.22 17.34
CA SER A 663 -27.05 -1.39 16.84
C SER A 663 -25.64 -1.54 17.42
N ILE A 664 -25.25 -0.75 18.44
CA ILE A 664 -23.95 -0.90 19.10
C ILE A 664 -24.13 -1.37 20.54
N HIS A 665 -23.68 -2.59 20.80
CA HIS A 665 -23.70 -3.23 22.12
C HIS A 665 -22.35 -3.02 22.79
N VAL A 666 -22.27 -2.02 23.68
CA VAL A 666 -21.04 -1.68 24.40
C VAL A 666 -20.91 -2.53 25.67
N TRP A 667 -19.84 -3.32 25.76
CA TRP A 667 -19.46 -4.09 26.95
C TRP A 667 -18.12 -3.59 27.48
N THR A 668 -18.15 -2.80 28.57
CA THR A 668 -16.97 -2.37 29.33
C THR A 668 -16.64 -3.36 30.43
N ASP A 669 -15.47 -3.23 31.07
CA ASP A 669 -14.96 -4.19 32.07
C ASP A 669 -15.07 -5.64 31.55
N SER A 670 -14.60 -5.83 30.30
CA SER A 670 -14.85 -7.05 29.54
C SER A 670 -13.57 -7.58 28.88
N THR A 671 -13.39 -8.90 28.96
CA THR A 671 -12.21 -9.61 28.44
C THR A 671 -12.62 -10.77 27.54
N ILE A 672 -11.81 -11.06 26.53
CA ILE A 672 -12.06 -12.17 25.60
C ILE A 672 -11.38 -13.42 26.13
N LEU A 673 -12.13 -14.51 26.24
CA LEU A 673 -11.64 -15.79 26.74
C LEU A 673 -11.20 -16.74 25.63
N ASP A 674 -11.99 -16.81 24.55
CA ASP A 674 -11.73 -17.70 23.41
C ASP A 674 -12.34 -17.16 22.11
N VAL A 675 -11.74 -17.52 20.98
CA VAL A 675 -12.22 -17.19 19.64
C VAL A 675 -12.12 -18.42 18.74
N THR A 676 -13.26 -18.83 18.19
CA THR A 676 -13.36 -19.96 17.25
C THR A 676 -14.09 -19.53 15.98
N GLY A 677 -14.02 -20.37 14.95
CA GLY A 677 -14.67 -20.12 13.67
C GLY A 677 -13.73 -19.54 12.60
N TYR A 678 -14.31 -18.88 11.61
CA TYR A 678 -13.64 -18.42 10.39
C TYR A 678 -14.40 -17.21 9.82
N VAL A 679 -13.84 -16.56 8.79
CA VAL A 679 -14.46 -15.42 8.10
C VAL A 679 -15.95 -15.67 7.79
N GLY A 680 -16.80 -14.74 8.20
CA GLY A 680 -18.25 -14.86 8.08
C GLY A 680 -18.94 -15.62 9.21
N ASN A 681 -18.24 -16.45 10.00
CA ASN A 681 -18.84 -17.27 11.08
C ASN A 681 -17.86 -17.48 12.24
N PHE A 682 -17.54 -16.41 12.96
CA PHE A 682 -16.80 -16.50 14.21
C PHE A 682 -17.74 -16.64 15.41
N THR A 683 -17.22 -17.21 16.48
CA THR A 683 -17.84 -17.20 17.80
C THR A 683 -16.79 -16.81 18.84
N THR A 684 -17.07 -15.74 19.59
CA THR A 684 -16.18 -15.21 20.61
C THR A 684 -16.83 -15.28 21.98
N GLN A 685 -16.11 -15.86 22.94
CA GLN A 685 -16.52 -15.88 24.34
C GLN A 685 -15.94 -14.65 25.05
N VAL A 686 -16.83 -13.85 25.65
CA VAL A 686 -16.47 -12.63 26.39
C VAL A 686 -16.96 -12.76 27.82
N GLU A 687 -16.06 -12.55 28.77
CA GLU A 687 -16.42 -12.34 30.17
C GLU A 687 -16.71 -10.86 30.38
N SER A 688 -17.90 -10.56 30.90
CA SER A 688 -18.31 -9.19 31.22
C SER A 688 -19.11 -9.23 32.53
N GLN A 689 -18.68 -8.44 33.52
CA GLN A 689 -19.32 -8.37 34.84
C GLN A 689 -19.49 -9.77 35.50
N GLY A 690 -18.48 -10.64 35.36
CA GLY A 690 -18.47 -12.01 35.91
C GLY A 690 -19.42 -12.99 35.21
N ARG A 691 -19.95 -12.64 34.02
CA ARG A 691 -20.74 -13.55 33.18
C ARG A 691 -20.05 -13.77 31.85
N VAL A 692 -19.92 -15.04 31.45
CA VAL A 692 -19.45 -15.40 30.12
C VAL A 692 -20.63 -15.37 29.15
N ARG A 693 -20.46 -14.66 28.03
CA ARG A 693 -21.42 -14.57 26.93
C ARG A 693 -20.74 -14.95 25.62
N GLU A 694 -21.51 -15.50 24.69
CA GLU A 694 -21.05 -15.78 23.33
C GLU A 694 -21.56 -14.71 22.37
N VAL A 695 -20.65 -14.23 21.52
CA VAL A 695 -20.96 -13.31 20.42
C VAL A 695 -20.65 -14.03 19.12
N LYS A 696 -21.67 -14.17 18.26
CA LYS A 696 -21.49 -14.60 16.87
C LYS A 696 -21.29 -13.37 16.00
N HIS A 697 -20.33 -13.44 15.07
CA HIS A 697 -19.99 -12.32 14.19
C HIS A 697 -19.31 -12.81 12.93
N GLY A 698 -19.44 -12.05 11.83
CA GLY A 698 -18.80 -12.35 10.57
C GLY A 698 -17.37 -11.84 10.48
N VAL A 699 -17.07 -10.75 11.19
CA VAL A 699 -15.75 -10.09 11.17
C VAL A 699 -15.34 -9.57 12.53
N SER A 700 -14.03 -9.46 12.74
CA SER A 700 -13.43 -8.90 13.95
C SER A 700 -12.49 -7.75 13.63
N LEU A 701 -12.53 -6.69 14.43
CA LEU A 701 -11.69 -5.52 14.25
C LEU A 701 -10.92 -5.24 15.54
N LEU A 702 -9.59 -5.40 15.49
CA LEU A 702 -8.70 -5.24 16.63
C LEU A 702 -8.20 -3.80 16.73
N ALA A 703 -8.63 -3.12 17.79
CA ALA A 703 -8.39 -1.71 18.08
C ALA A 703 -7.88 -1.51 19.52
N THR A 704 -7.08 -2.45 20.03
CA THR A 704 -6.58 -2.54 21.43
C THR A 704 -5.65 -1.40 21.87
N GLY A 705 -5.37 -0.46 20.97
CA GLY A 705 -4.53 0.71 21.25
C GLY A 705 -3.05 0.39 21.52
N ALA A 706 -2.40 1.35 22.17
CA ALA A 706 -1.01 1.32 22.58
C ALA A 706 -0.86 2.09 23.89
N ALA A 707 0.23 1.85 24.61
CA ALA A 707 0.53 2.50 25.88
C ALA A 707 1.68 3.52 25.74
N GLU A 708 1.74 4.44 26.69
CA GLU A 708 2.88 5.32 26.89
C GLU A 708 3.95 4.55 27.67
N TYR A 709 5.19 4.55 27.18
CA TYR A 709 6.34 4.09 27.95
C TYR A 709 6.54 4.99 29.15
N LYS A 710 6.71 4.42 30.34
CA LYS A 710 7.10 5.16 31.55
C LYS A 710 8.63 5.13 31.69
N PRO A 711 9.34 6.23 31.39
CA PRO A 711 10.80 6.26 31.43
C PRO A 711 11.32 6.05 32.84
N THR A 712 12.47 5.39 32.94
CA THR A 712 13.26 5.27 34.18
C THR A 712 14.58 6.04 34.08
N GLU A 713 14.95 6.49 32.88
CA GLU A 713 16.06 7.41 32.65
C GLU A 713 15.72 8.87 32.99
N TYR A 714 16.74 9.72 33.09
CA TYR A 714 16.62 11.18 33.23
C TYR A 714 15.88 11.65 34.49
N LEU A 715 16.02 10.93 35.62
CA LEU A 715 15.36 11.23 36.90
C LEU A 715 13.82 11.15 36.85
N CYS A 716 13.27 10.52 35.82
CA CYS A 716 11.83 10.29 35.68
C CYS A 716 11.33 9.36 36.79
N GLY A 717 10.29 9.78 37.51
CA GLY A 717 9.76 9.07 38.68
C GLY A 717 10.54 9.32 39.98
N GLU A 718 11.73 9.91 39.92
CA GLU A 718 12.51 10.32 41.09
C GLU A 718 12.26 11.79 41.47
N ASN A 719 11.96 12.64 40.47
CA ASN A 719 11.66 14.05 40.66
C ASN A 719 10.38 14.45 39.91
N GLU A 720 9.47 15.13 40.61
CA GLU A 720 8.15 15.54 40.08
C GLU A 720 8.20 16.63 39.00
N ASN A 721 9.32 17.35 38.87
CA ASN A 721 9.54 18.33 37.81
C ASN A 721 10.11 17.70 36.53
N VAL A 722 10.27 16.37 36.51
CA VAL A 722 10.50 15.58 35.28
C VAL A 722 9.18 14.98 34.83
N LEU A 723 8.69 15.42 33.68
CA LEU A 723 7.36 15.08 33.15
C LEU A 723 7.49 14.37 31.81
N THR A 724 6.55 13.49 31.48
CA THR A 724 6.34 13.09 30.08
C THR A 724 5.62 14.21 29.30
N GLN A 725 5.67 14.14 27.96
CA GLN A 725 4.91 15.08 27.12
C GLN A 725 3.39 15.02 27.34
N LEU A 726 2.83 13.85 27.72
CA LEU A 726 1.40 13.74 28.05
C LEU A 726 1.08 14.36 29.41
N GLU A 727 1.96 14.18 30.40
CA GLU A 727 1.80 14.82 31.72
C GLU A 727 1.92 16.34 31.62
N LEU A 728 2.91 16.86 30.88
CA LEU A 728 3.02 18.29 30.60
C LEU A 728 1.75 18.87 29.96
N GLU A 729 1.15 18.15 29.01
CA GLU A 729 -0.09 18.61 28.37
C GLU A 729 -1.23 18.75 29.38
N GLY A 730 -1.36 17.80 30.32
CA GLY A 730 -2.31 17.90 31.42
C GLY A 730 -2.04 19.10 32.33
N GLU A 731 -0.78 19.35 32.68
CA GLU A 731 -0.37 20.49 33.51
C GLU A 731 -0.62 21.85 32.82
N ILE A 732 -0.40 21.93 31.50
CA ILE A 732 -0.70 23.11 30.68
C ILE A 732 -2.20 23.42 30.73
N VAL A 733 -3.05 22.41 30.60
CA VAL A 733 -4.51 22.57 30.59
C VAL A 733 -5.05 22.88 31.98
N ALA A 734 -4.48 22.27 33.02
CA ALA A 734 -4.79 22.58 34.41
C ALA A 734 -4.27 23.96 34.84
N GLU A 735 -3.49 24.63 33.99
CA GLU A 735 -2.78 25.87 34.27
C GLU A 735 -2.05 25.86 35.62
N SER A 736 -1.33 24.77 35.89
CA SER A 736 -0.72 24.57 37.20
C SER A 736 0.32 25.63 37.52
N GLU A 737 0.50 25.92 38.82
CA GLU A 737 1.52 26.86 39.30
C GLU A 737 2.92 26.45 38.86
N ARG A 738 3.19 25.14 38.72
CA ARG A 738 4.46 24.61 38.21
C ARG A 738 4.75 25.11 36.79
N VAL A 739 3.76 25.03 35.88
CA VAL A 739 3.92 25.51 34.50
C VAL A 739 3.97 27.03 34.43
N LYS A 740 3.19 27.73 35.26
CA LYS A 740 3.18 29.20 35.33
C LYS A 740 4.49 29.78 35.88
N ALA A 741 5.11 29.11 36.85
CA ALA A 741 6.36 29.55 37.46
C ALA A 741 7.60 29.25 36.60
N ALA A 742 7.55 28.21 35.75
CA ALA A 742 8.67 27.79 34.93
C ALA A 742 9.16 28.91 33.98
N GLN A 743 10.45 29.19 34.03
CA GLN A 743 11.15 30.13 33.13
C GLN A 743 11.95 29.38 32.06
N SER A 744 12.37 28.14 32.31
CA SER A 744 13.11 27.31 31.34
C SER A 744 12.61 25.87 31.31
N VAL A 745 12.42 25.32 30.10
CA VAL A 745 11.93 23.96 29.85
C VAL A 745 12.79 23.25 28.80
N VAL A 746 13.44 22.16 29.20
CA VAL A 746 14.20 21.30 28.29
C VAL A 746 13.38 20.06 27.94
N MET A 747 13.09 19.86 26.66
CA MET A 747 12.40 18.69 26.13
C MET A 747 13.40 17.72 25.49
N ILE A 748 13.40 16.45 25.89
CA ILE A 748 14.30 15.41 25.36
C ILE A 748 13.52 14.47 24.45
N GLN A 749 13.90 14.40 23.18
CA GLN A 749 13.27 13.54 22.18
C GLN A 749 13.80 12.12 22.20
N CYS A 750 13.03 11.20 21.60
CA CYS A 750 13.40 9.79 21.40
C CYS A 750 13.67 9.01 22.70
N VAL A 751 13.02 9.37 23.81
CA VAL A 751 13.15 8.67 25.09
C VAL A 751 12.46 7.31 24.98
N GLY A 752 13.23 6.24 25.12
CA GLY A 752 12.74 4.86 24.97
C GLY A 752 12.46 4.38 23.53
N CYS A 753 12.84 5.10 22.47
CA CYS A 753 12.66 4.62 21.08
C CYS A 753 13.88 4.96 20.20
N ARG A 754 13.98 4.35 19.01
CA ARG A 754 15.18 4.40 18.14
C ARG A 754 16.47 3.97 18.85
N GLN A 755 16.33 2.92 19.67
CA GLN A 755 17.40 2.25 20.40
C GLN A 755 17.32 0.73 20.18
N THR A 756 18.35 -0.01 20.59
CA THR A 756 18.51 -1.44 20.27
C THR A 756 17.31 -2.30 20.68
N ASP A 757 16.75 -2.05 21.87
CA ASP A 757 15.58 -2.72 22.45
C ASP A 757 14.25 -2.28 21.83
N ARG A 758 14.18 -1.06 21.29
CA ARG A 758 12.98 -0.50 20.62
C ARG A 758 13.39 0.24 19.35
N ASN A 759 13.69 -0.54 18.33
CA ASN A 759 14.30 -0.05 17.09
C ASN A 759 13.25 0.47 16.08
N TYR A 760 12.43 1.40 16.54
CA TYR A 760 11.39 2.06 15.75
C TYR A 760 11.19 3.51 16.21
N CYS A 761 10.49 4.29 15.39
CA CYS A 761 10.09 5.65 15.71
C CYS A 761 8.71 5.68 16.37
N SER A 762 8.54 6.38 17.48
CA SER A 762 7.20 6.53 18.09
C SER A 762 6.25 7.46 17.31
N ARG A 763 6.69 8.02 16.17
CA ARG A 763 5.96 8.86 15.20
C ARG A 763 5.39 10.19 15.72
N VAL A 764 4.85 10.23 16.94
CA VAL A 764 4.07 11.36 17.49
C VAL A 764 4.90 12.35 18.32
N CYS A 765 6.02 11.90 18.89
CA CYS A 765 6.78 12.62 19.90
C CYS A 765 7.34 13.98 19.44
N CYS A 766 7.77 14.10 18.17
CA CYS A 766 8.26 15.36 17.61
C CYS A 766 7.14 16.41 17.50
N SER A 767 5.99 16.02 16.95
CA SER A 767 4.83 16.90 16.82
C SER A 767 4.27 17.29 18.18
N GLN A 768 4.26 16.37 19.16
CA GLN A 768 3.77 16.66 20.51
C GLN A 768 4.67 17.68 21.24
N ALA A 769 5.99 17.55 21.12
CA ALA A 769 6.92 18.52 21.70
C ALA A 769 6.71 19.92 21.13
N ILE A 770 6.59 20.05 19.81
CA ILE A 770 6.32 21.33 19.14
C ILE A 770 4.97 21.89 19.57
N LYS A 771 3.94 21.04 19.62
CA LYS A 771 2.59 21.41 20.05
C LYS A 771 2.61 22.03 21.46
N ASN A 772 3.27 21.36 22.42
CA ASN A 772 3.36 21.85 23.79
C ASN A 772 4.27 23.07 23.92
N ALA A 773 5.38 23.13 23.18
CA ALA A 773 6.25 24.30 23.16
C ALA A 773 5.51 25.57 22.69
N LEU A 774 4.69 25.47 21.63
CA LEU A 774 3.87 26.58 21.15
C LEU A 774 2.81 27.01 22.17
N LYS A 775 2.25 26.07 22.94
CA LYS A 775 1.30 26.39 24.02
C LYS A 775 1.98 27.08 25.20
N LEU A 776 3.16 26.62 25.61
CA LEU A 776 3.98 27.28 26.63
C LEU A 776 4.31 28.72 26.21
N LYS A 777 4.74 28.92 24.97
CA LYS A 777 5.00 30.26 24.41
C LYS A 777 3.77 31.17 24.37
N LYS A 778 2.57 30.59 24.27
CA LYS A 778 1.32 31.35 24.37
C LYS A 778 1.01 31.78 25.81
N ILE A 779 1.35 30.95 26.80
CA ILE A 779 1.14 31.23 28.23
C ILE A 779 2.18 32.25 28.72
N ASN A 780 3.45 32.00 28.45
CA ASN A 780 4.58 32.86 28.79
C ASN A 780 5.47 33.03 27.54
N PRO A 781 5.38 34.14 26.80
CA PRO A 781 6.21 34.38 25.61
C PRO A 781 7.72 34.34 25.88
N GLU A 782 8.14 34.71 27.09
CA GLU A 782 9.54 34.81 27.50
C GLU A 782 10.13 33.48 27.97
N ILE A 783 9.31 32.43 28.19
CA ILE A 783 9.80 31.12 28.64
C ILE A 783 10.85 30.57 27.67
N GLU A 784 11.99 30.13 28.18
CA GLU A 784 13.00 29.48 27.37
C GLU A 784 12.60 28.02 27.13
N VAL A 785 12.42 27.63 25.86
CA VAL A 785 12.09 26.23 25.51
C VAL A 785 13.19 25.70 24.62
N GLN A 786 13.86 24.63 25.04
CA GLN A 786 14.87 23.94 24.26
C GLN A 786 14.45 22.49 24.01
N VAL A 787 14.53 22.04 22.75
CA VAL A 787 14.19 20.68 22.34
C VAL A 787 15.46 19.97 21.88
N ILE A 788 15.88 18.96 22.62
CA ILE A 788 17.04 18.11 22.33
C ILE A 788 16.60 16.94 21.44
N PHE A 789 17.14 16.83 20.22
CA PHE A 789 16.65 15.89 19.20
C PHE A 789 17.75 15.29 18.32
N ARG A 790 17.43 14.21 17.59
CA ARG A 790 18.31 13.62 16.55
C ARG A 790 17.90 14.09 15.15
N ASP A 791 16.67 13.74 14.78
CA ASP A 791 16.00 14.12 13.54
C ASP A 791 14.62 14.68 13.87
N MET A 792 14.29 15.87 13.35
CA MET A 792 12.95 16.41 13.54
C MET A 792 12.00 15.79 12.50
N ARG A 793 11.05 14.97 12.97
CA ARG A 793 10.14 14.19 12.10
C ARG A 793 8.74 14.80 11.97
N THR A 794 8.65 16.11 11.75
CA THR A 794 7.40 16.82 11.40
C THR A 794 7.05 16.71 9.92
N TYR A 795 6.66 15.52 9.47
CA TYR A 795 6.35 15.25 8.06
C TYR A 795 5.04 15.89 7.57
N GLY A 796 4.89 15.96 6.24
CA GLY A 796 3.71 16.55 5.61
C GLY A 796 3.59 18.04 5.90
N LEU A 797 2.34 18.47 6.09
CA LEU A 797 2.00 19.84 6.46
C LEU A 797 2.41 20.20 7.89
N LYS A 798 2.83 19.23 8.72
CA LYS A 798 3.25 19.51 10.11
C LYS A 798 4.57 20.30 10.19
N GLU A 799 5.33 20.37 9.10
CA GLU A 799 6.57 21.14 9.01
C GLU A 799 6.37 22.64 9.29
N VAL A 800 5.21 23.19 8.95
CA VAL A 800 4.92 24.61 9.14
C VAL A 800 4.95 24.99 10.63
N TYR A 801 4.51 24.09 11.51
CA TYR A 801 4.53 24.31 12.96
C TYR A 801 5.92 24.18 13.55
N TYR A 802 6.77 23.33 12.99
CA TYR A 802 8.19 23.27 13.38
C TYR A 802 8.85 24.63 13.12
N ARG A 803 8.64 25.19 11.93
CA ARG A 803 9.10 26.52 11.58
C ARG A 803 8.51 27.60 12.49
N GLN A 804 7.21 27.55 12.75
CA GLN A 804 6.54 28.49 13.66
C GLN A 804 7.16 28.47 15.06
N ALA A 805 7.50 27.29 15.59
CA ALA A 805 8.19 27.18 16.88
C ALA A 805 9.58 27.83 16.85
N CYS A 806 10.35 27.64 15.76
CA CYS A 806 11.62 28.35 15.58
C CYS A 806 11.44 29.88 15.53
N GLU A 807 10.41 30.37 14.84
CA GLU A 807 10.09 31.80 14.76
C GLU A 807 9.67 32.39 16.12
N GLN A 808 9.15 31.55 17.03
CA GLN A 808 8.85 31.90 18.43
C GLN A 808 10.03 31.66 19.40
N ASN A 809 11.25 31.55 18.87
CA ASN A 809 12.48 31.38 19.65
C ASN A 809 12.51 30.10 20.52
N VAL A 810 11.85 29.03 20.07
CA VAL A 810 12.09 27.67 20.59
C VAL A 810 13.42 27.18 20.01
N LYS A 811 14.35 26.78 20.87
CA LYS A 811 15.69 26.34 20.47
C LYS A 811 15.68 24.84 20.19
N PHE A 812 16.35 24.41 19.13
CA PHE A 812 16.44 23.00 18.74
C PHE A 812 17.89 22.57 18.74
N ILE A 813 18.27 21.68 19.67
CA ILE A 813 19.65 21.29 19.91
C ILE A 813 19.81 19.83 19.51
N ARG A 814 20.80 19.55 18.68
CA ARG A 814 21.00 18.21 18.14
C ARG A 814 21.92 17.38 19.02
N TYR A 815 21.62 16.09 19.15
CA TYR A 815 22.52 15.09 19.70
C TYR A 815 22.65 13.87 18.77
N GLU A 816 23.73 13.10 18.92
CA GLU A 816 23.97 11.86 18.18
C GLU A 816 23.63 10.64 19.05
N ALA A 817 23.30 9.51 18.43
CA ALA A 817 22.72 8.35 19.13
C ALA A 817 23.64 7.75 20.23
N ASP A 818 24.94 7.80 19.99
CA ASP A 818 26.02 7.35 20.87
C ASP A 818 26.41 8.40 21.94
N LYS A 819 25.89 9.62 21.81
CA LYS A 819 26.20 10.79 22.64
C LYS A 819 24.92 11.40 23.22
N LYS A 820 24.24 10.63 24.07
CA LYS A 820 22.97 11.02 24.72
C LYS A 820 23.17 12.22 25.68
N PRO A 821 22.14 13.06 25.88
CA PRO A 821 22.17 14.08 26.93
C PRO A 821 22.25 13.44 28.32
N VAL A 822 22.68 14.20 29.31
CA VAL A 822 22.73 13.83 30.73
C VAL A 822 21.92 14.86 31.53
N VAL A 823 21.13 14.40 32.50
CA VAL A 823 20.29 15.25 33.35
C VAL A 823 20.75 15.08 34.79
N GLU A 824 21.09 16.18 35.45
CA GLU A 824 21.51 16.23 36.85
C GLU A 824 20.61 17.22 37.61
N ALA A 825 20.21 16.88 38.84
CA ALA A 825 19.48 17.82 39.69
C ALA A 825 20.42 18.92 40.20
N GLN A 826 19.98 20.18 40.13
CA GLN A 826 20.76 21.33 40.59
C GLN A 826 19.85 22.32 41.33
N GLY A 827 19.93 22.31 42.67
CA GLY A 827 19.07 23.15 43.51
C GLY A 827 17.59 22.79 43.33
N ALA A 828 16.78 23.77 42.91
CA ALA A 828 15.35 23.57 42.62
C ALA A 828 15.07 23.18 41.15
N GLY A 829 16.07 23.22 40.27
CA GLY A 829 15.95 22.89 38.85
C GLY A 829 16.93 21.79 38.42
N PHE A 830 17.32 21.83 37.16
CA PHE A 830 18.14 20.82 36.50
C PHE A 830 19.24 21.44 35.67
N LYS A 831 20.35 20.72 35.57
CA LYS A 831 21.39 20.93 34.58
C LYS A 831 21.33 19.81 33.55
N VAL A 832 21.13 20.17 32.29
CA VAL A 832 21.12 19.23 31.18
C VAL A 832 22.34 19.45 30.31
N THR A 833 23.22 18.45 30.25
CA THR A 833 24.45 18.50 29.47
C THR A 833 24.27 17.73 28.16
N VAL A 834 24.54 18.37 27.03
CA VAL A 834 24.42 17.76 25.70
C VAL A 834 25.61 18.12 24.81
N PRO A 835 26.24 17.16 24.11
CA PRO A 835 27.26 17.46 23.12
C PRO A 835 26.65 18.11 21.88
N ASP A 836 27.10 19.30 21.53
CA ASP A 836 26.68 19.97 20.29
C ASP A 836 27.64 19.62 19.14
N PRO A 837 27.14 18.92 18.10
CA PRO A 837 27.98 18.48 16.99
C PRO A 837 28.38 19.60 16.05
N VAL A 838 27.83 20.83 16.16
CA VAL A 838 28.23 21.97 15.32
C VAL A 838 29.34 22.76 15.98
N LEU A 839 29.24 22.99 17.29
CA LEU A 839 30.24 23.70 18.09
C LEU A 839 31.44 22.80 18.46
N GLY A 840 31.25 21.47 18.47
CA GLY A 840 32.26 20.52 18.95
C GLY A 840 32.51 20.63 20.46
N GLN A 841 31.52 21.14 21.21
CA GLN A 841 31.60 21.43 22.64
C GLN A 841 30.44 20.78 23.41
N LEU A 842 30.59 20.64 24.73
CA LEU A 842 29.49 20.29 25.62
C LEU A 842 28.72 21.57 25.96
N MET A 843 27.41 21.57 25.71
CA MET A 843 26.51 22.63 26.16
C MET A 843 25.88 22.23 27.49
N GLU A 844 25.87 23.15 28.44
CA GLU A 844 25.11 23.04 29.69
C GLU A 844 23.87 23.93 29.58
N LEU A 845 22.71 23.34 29.84
CA LEU A 845 21.41 24.02 29.80
C LEU A 845 20.80 23.97 31.20
N GLU A 846 20.35 25.10 31.70
CA GLU A 846 19.57 25.17 32.95
C GLU A 846 18.08 25.02 32.64
N ALA A 847 17.37 24.20 33.40
CA ALA A 847 15.95 23.93 33.21
C ALA A 847 15.20 23.89 34.54
N ASP A 848 14.01 24.49 34.59
CA ASP A 848 13.09 24.32 35.71
C ASP A 848 12.30 23.01 35.55
N LEU A 849 11.96 22.67 34.30
CA LEU A 849 11.27 21.44 33.94
C LEU A 849 12.05 20.66 32.88
N VAL A 850 12.14 19.35 33.08
CA VAL A 850 12.64 18.41 32.06
C VAL A 850 11.47 17.60 31.54
N VAL A 851 11.27 17.58 30.22
CA VAL A 851 10.11 16.96 29.59
C VAL A 851 10.56 15.85 28.65
N LEU A 852 10.13 14.63 28.91
CA LEU A 852 10.55 13.44 28.19
C LEU A 852 9.51 13.10 27.12
N ALA A 853 9.95 13.06 25.85
CA ALA A 853 9.14 12.59 24.75
C ALA A 853 9.18 11.05 24.71
N ALA A 854 8.46 10.45 25.66
CA ALA A 854 8.40 9.02 25.90
C ALA A 854 7.87 8.23 24.69
N ALA A 855 8.34 6.98 24.57
CA ALA A 855 7.96 6.11 23.49
C ALA A 855 6.49 5.67 23.58
N VAL A 856 5.91 5.34 22.43
CA VAL A 856 4.63 4.63 22.36
C VAL A 856 4.94 3.14 22.20
N ILE A 857 4.45 2.31 23.11
CA ILE A 857 4.73 0.87 23.17
C ILE A 857 3.44 0.07 22.92
N PRO A 858 3.53 -1.16 22.37
CA PRO A 858 2.34 -1.99 22.19
C PRO A 858 1.66 -2.27 23.53
N SER A 859 0.33 -2.31 23.52
CA SER A 859 -0.46 -2.72 24.70
C SER A 859 -0.23 -4.20 25.01
N GLU A 860 -0.20 -4.57 26.29
CA GLU A 860 -0.19 -5.99 26.70
C GLU A 860 -1.40 -6.74 26.14
N ALA A 861 -2.55 -6.08 26.06
CA ALA A 861 -3.77 -6.64 25.49
C ALA A 861 -3.62 -7.02 24.01
N SER A 862 -2.72 -6.38 23.27
CA SER A 862 -2.45 -6.73 21.86
C SER A 862 -1.78 -8.11 21.73
N GLN A 863 -0.96 -8.51 22.71
CA GLN A 863 -0.32 -9.84 22.71
C GLN A 863 -1.33 -10.95 23.00
N GLU A 864 -2.25 -10.69 23.93
CA GLU A 864 -3.32 -11.61 24.28
C GLU A 864 -4.32 -11.77 23.12
N ALA A 865 -4.81 -10.65 22.58
CA ALA A 865 -5.68 -10.65 21.39
C ALA A 865 -5.00 -11.33 20.19
N GLY A 866 -3.70 -11.11 19.98
CA GLY A 866 -2.93 -11.77 18.93
C GLY A 866 -2.99 -13.30 19.01
N LYS A 867 -2.90 -13.87 20.22
CA LYS A 867 -3.00 -15.32 20.44
C LYS A 867 -4.41 -15.84 20.18
N LEU A 868 -5.43 -15.13 20.69
CA LEU A 868 -6.83 -15.52 20.57
C LEU A 868 -7.31 -15.52 19.11
N PHE A 869 -7.06 -14.43 18.39
CA PHE A 869 -7.42 -14.29 16.98
C PHE A 869 -6.43 -14.95 16.01
N LYS A 870 -5.35 -15.57 16.53
CA LYS A 870 -4.30 -16.25 15.76
C LYS A 870 -3.65 -15.34 14.71
N VAL A 871 -3.40 -14.08 15.09
CA VAL A 871 -2.76 -13.06 14.24
C VAL A 871 -1.34 -12.74 14.72
N SER A 872 -0.50 -12.30 13.80
CA SER A 872 0.93 -12.09 14.07
C SER A 872 1.24 -10.68 14.57
N ASN A 873 2.29 -10.58 15.38
CA ASN A 873 2.91 -9.31 15.76
C ASN A 873 4.25 -9.18 15.05
N ASN A 874 4.64 -7.94 14.73
CA ASN A 874 5.96 -7.65 14.21
C ASN A 874 7.02 -7.77 15.33
N PRO A 875 8.33 -7.68 15.00
CA PRO A 875 9.40 -7.77 16.00
C PRO A 875 9.35 -6.73 17.13
N ASP A 876 8.58 -5.63 16.96
CA ASP A 876 8.40 -4.59 17.97
C ASP A 876 7.19 -4.85 18.89
N GLY A 877 6.44 -5.93 18.65
CA GLY A 877 5.25 -6.31 19.41
C GLY A 877 3.96 -5.62 18.97
N PHE A 878 3.97 -4.80 17.92
CA PHE A 878 2.74 -4.26 17.31
C PHE A 878 2.14 -5.29 16.34
N PHE A 879 0.83 -5.21 16.09
CA PHE A 879 0.18 -6.10 15.13
C PHE A 879 0.79 -6.00 13.74
N GLN A 880 0.98 -7.13 13.05
CA GLN A 880 1.48 -7.21 11.69
C GLN A 880 0.32 -7.34 10.69
N GLU A 881 0.24 -6.40 9.76
CA GLU A 881 -0.68 -6.38 8.64
C GLU A 881 -0.36 -7.47 7.60
N ALA A 882 -1.36 -7.85 6.80
CA ALA A 882 -1.23 -8.84 5.74
C ALA A 882 -0.21 -8.41 4.67
N HIS A 883 -0.26 -7.14 4.29
CA HIS A 883 0.69 -6.55 3.34
C HIS A 883 0.78 -5.03 3.53
N VAL A 884 2.00 -4.53 3.78
CA VAL A 884 2.29 -3.12 4.09
C VAL A 884 1.63 -2.13 3.11
N LYS A 885 1.65 -2.44 1.80
CA LYS A 885 1.10 -1.58 0.74
C LYS A 885 -0.37 -1.78 0.42
N LEU A 886 -0.77 -2.99 0.08
CA LEU A 886 -2.09 -3.23 -0.51
C LEU A 886 -3.18 -3.57 0.51
N ARG A 887 -2.80 -4.08 1.69
CA ARG A 887 -3.71 -4.54 2.74
C ARG A 887 -3.24 -4.04 4.12
N PRO A 888 -3.14 -2.70 4.34
CA PRO A 888 -2.54 -2.11 5.53
C PRO A 888 -3.42 -2.18 6.80
N VAL A 889 -4.64 -2.71 6.69
CA VAL A 889 -5.60 -2.89 7.80
C VAL A 889 -6.16 -4.30 7.90
N ASP A 890 -5.73 -5.21 7.02
CA ASP A 890 -6.15 -6.60 7.06
C ASP A 890 -5.07 -7.40 7.80
N PHE A 891 -5.46 -8.45 8.51
CA PHE A 891 -4.52 -9.52 8.88
C PHE A 891 -4.44 -10.58 7.78
N SER A 892 -3.42 -11.44 7.85
CA SER A 892 -3.36 -12.63 7.00
C SER A 892 -4.49 -13.62 7.29
N ALA A 893 -5.10 -13.53 8.48
CA ALA A 893 -6.33 -14.24 8.80
C ALA A 893 -7.52 -13.46 8.23
N ASP A 894 -8.23 -14.06 7.28
CA ASP A 894 -9.39 -13.43 6.65
C ASP A 894 -10.51 -13.16 7.66
N GLY A 895 -11.22 -12.04 7.49
CA GLY A 895 -12.28 -11.59 8.39
C GLY A 895 -11.78 -10.92 9.67
N VAL A 896 -10.46 -10.82 9.88
CA VAL A 896 -9.85 -10.10 11.00
C VAL A 896 -9.11 -8.86 10.49
N PHE A 897 -9.43 -7.71 11.04
CA PHE A 897 -8.89 -6.41 10.66
C PHE A 897 -8.22 -5.72 11.85
N LEU A 898 -7.39 -4.71 11.60
CA LEU A 898 -6.74 -3.91 12.63
C LEU A 898 -6.86 -2.41 12.35
N CYS A 899 -6.95 -1.61 13.40
CA CYS A 899 -6.88 -0.15 13.27
C CYS A 899 -6.24 0.54 14.49
N GLY A 900 -5.90 1.81 14.30
CA GLY A 900 -5.36 2.68 15.34
C GLY A 900 -3.93 2.36 15.77
N THR A 901 -3.62 2.69 17.02
CA THR A 901 -2.26 2.60 17.55
C THR A 901 -1.80 1.18 17.85
N ALA A 902 -2.73 0.21 17.88
CA ALA A 902 -2.41 -1.22 17.96
C ALA A 902 -1.59 -1.71 16.75
N HIS A 903 -1.81 -1.10 15.58
CA HIS A 903 -1.04 -1.37 14.37
C HIS A 903 0.39 -0.80 14.44
N TYR A 904 0.51 0.46 14.90
CA TYR A 904 1.75 1.23 15.03
C TYR A 904 1.42 2.62 15.60
N PRO A 905 2.33 3.33 16.29
CA PRO A 905 2.08 4.70 16.75
C PRO A 905 1.63 5.62 15.59
N LYS A 906 0.61 6.45 15.81
CA LYS A 906 -0.04 7.33 14.81
C LYS A 906 -0.64 8.57 15.48
N HIS A 907 -0.80 9.64 14.72
CA HIS A 907 -1.59 10.79 15.17
C HIS A 907 -3.09 10.47 15.24
N LEU A 908 -3.86 11.33 15.92
CA LEU A 908 -5.30 11.16 16.07
C LEU A 908 -6.03 11.11 14.71
N THR A 909 -5.74 12.05 13.81
CA THR A 909 -6.35 12.10 12.47
C THR A 909 -6.01 10.86 11.63
N GLU A 910 -4.77 10.38 11.70
CA GLU A 910 -4.33 9.14 11.04
C GLU A 910 -5.01 7.89 11.63
N THR A 911 -5.26 7.90 12.95
CA THR A 911 -6.01 6.84 13.64
C THR A 911 -7.46 6.79 13.17
N ILE A 912 -8.10 7.94 13.02
CA ILE A 912 -9.48 8.07 12.52
C ILE A 912 -9.56 7.61 11.05
N SER A 913 -8.64 8.07 10.18
CA SER A 913 -8.55 7.57 8.80
C SER A 913 -8.37 6.05 8.76
N GLN A 914 -7.56 5.50 9.66
CA GLN A 914 -7.33 4.06 9.69
C GLN A 914 -8.56 3.28 10.16
N ALA A 915 -9.34 3.83 11.09
CA ALA A 915 -10.58 3.25 11.55
C ALA A 915 -11.62 3.17 10.44
N TYR A 916 -11.82 4.25 9.66
CA TYR A 916 -12.68 4.21 8.48
C TYR A 916 -12.17 3.22 7.43
N GLY A 917 -10.85 3.18 7.18
CA GLY A 917 -10.26 2.21 6.27
C GLY A 917 -10.54 0.76 6.67
N ALA A 918 -10.39 0.42 7.96
CA ALA A 918 -10.70 -0.91 8.47
C ALA A 918 -12.21 -1.21 8.43
N ALA A 919 -13.07 -0.22 8.70
CA ALA A 919 -14.52 -0.36 8.61
C ALA A 919 -14.97 -0.66 7.16
N GLY A 920 -14.45 0.06 6.15
CA GLY A 920 -14.76 -0.21 4.74
C GLY A 920 -14.38 -1.63 4.31
N ARG A 921 -13.18 -2.07 4.71
CA ARG A 921 -12.72 -3.45 4.45
C ARG A 921 -13.57 -4.52 5.15
N ALA A 922 -14.01 -4.26 6.37
CA ALA A 922 -14.91 -5.13 7.12
C ALA A 922 -16.31 -5.20 6.47
N VAL A 923 -16.84 -4.06 6.06
CA VAL A 923 -18.13 -3.94 5.36
C VAL A 923 -18.12 -4.69 4.02
N GLY A 924 -17.00 -4.72 3.31
CA GLY A 924 -16.86 -5.53 2.09
C GLY A 924 -17.06 -7.05 2.29
N ILE A 925 -17.01 -7.53 3.54
CA ILE A 925 -17.39 -8.90 3.91
C ILE A 925 -18.82 -8.92 4.45
N LEU A 926 -19.15 -8.04 5.41
CA LEU A 926 -20.46 -8.02 6.07
C LEU A 926 -21.62 -7.73 5.11
N SER A 927 -21.38 -7.04 4.00
CA SER A 927 -22.40 -6.76 2.99
C SER A 927 -22.73 -7.96 2.09
N LYS A 928 -21.98 -9.06 2.18
CA LYS A 928 -22.21 -10.25 1.35
C LYS A 928 -23.07 -11.25 2.11
N GLU A 929 -23.97 -11.93 1.40
CA GLU A 929 -24.74 -13.05 1.96
C GLU A 929 -23.86 -14.27 2.24
N THR A 930 -22.83 -14.49 1.40
CA THR A 930 -21.91 -15.62 1.53
C THR A 930 -20.46 -15.24 1.26
N VAL A 931 -19.54 -16.02 1.85
CA VAL A 931 -18.11 -16.03 1.52
C VAL A 931 -17.72 -17.38 0.92
N THR A 932 -16.78 -17.33 -0.02
CA THR A 932 -16.30 -18.51 -0.74
C THR A 932 -15.08 -19.09 -0.03
N ALA A 933 -15.15 -20.36 0.37
CA ALA A 933 -14.01 -21.12 0.85
C ALA A 933 -13.41 -22.00 -0.26
N SER A 934 -12.08 -22.11 -0.26
CA SER A 934 -11.33 -22.92 -1.23
C SER A 934 -11.74 -24.40 -1.17
N GLY A 935 -11.81 -25.03 -2.34
CA GLY A 935 -11.96 -26.48 -2.50
C GLY A 935 -10.70 -27.30 -2.18
N SER A 936 -9.53 -26.65 -1.99
CA SER A 936 -8.27 -27.31 -1.60
C SER A 936 -8.24 -27.58 -0.08
N VAL A 937 -9.07 -28.52 0.34
CA VAL A 937 -9.20 -28.99 1.73
C VAL A 937 -8.81 -30.46 1.85
N CYS A 938 -8.54 -30.92 3.07
CA CYS A 938 -8.28 -32.33 3.31
C CYS A 938 -9.57 -33.16 3.21
N ASP A 939 -9.43 -34.42 2.78
CA ASP A 939 -10.50 -35.40 2.73
C ASP A 939 -9.99 -36.80 3.13
N VAL A 940 -10.89 -37.70 3.51
CA VAL A 940 -10.55 -39.02 4.07
C VAL A 940 -11.10 -40.13 3.19
N ASN A 941 -10.21 -41.00 2.71
CA ASN A 941 -10.56 -42.30 2.19
C ASN A 941 -10.91 -43.25 3.36
N GLU A 942 -12.20 -43.46 3.59
CA GLU A 942 -12.73 -44.30 4.67
C GLU A 942 -12.21 -45.75 4.65
N ASN A 943 -11.86 -46.28 3.47
CA ASN A 943 -11.34 -47.65 3.34
C ASN A 943 -9.96 -47.80 4.00
N ASN A 944 -9.13 -46.76 3.88
CA ASN A 944 -7.76 -46.79 4.37
C ASN A 944 -7.67 -46.29 5.82
N CYS A 945 -8.71 -45.62 6.33
CA CYS A 945 -8.72 -45.05 7.66
C CYS A 945 -8.84 -46.15 8.73
N VAL A 946 -7.80 -46.28 9.55
CA VAL A 946 -7.73 -47.23 10.68
C VAL A 946 -8.14 -46.61 12.02
N SER A 947 -8.72 -45.42 11.99
CA SER A 947 -9.30 -44.74 13.15
C SER A 947 -8.34 -44.50 14.32
N CYS A 948 -7.05 -44.28 14.01
CA CYS A 948 -5.99 -44.05 14.99
C CYS A 948 -6.03 -42.65 15.63
N GLY A 949 -6.77 -41.70 15.04
CA GLY A 949 -6.94 -40.33 15.58
C GLY A 949 -5.75 -39.39 15.36
N ALA A 950 -4.66 -39.84 14.73
CA ALA A 950 -3.48 -39.00 14.49
C ALA A 950 -3.79 -37.70 13.73
N CYS A 951 -4.67 -37.76 12.74
CA CYS A 951 -5.11 -36.59 11.98
C CYS A 951 -5.90 -35.58 12.84
N ILE A 952 -6.74 -36.06 13.75
CA ILE A 952 -7.52 -35.23 14.68
C ILE A 952 -6.58 -34.46 15.60
N THR A 953 -5.61 -35.15 16.22
CA THR A 953 -4.61 -34.53 17.10
C THR A 953 -3.71 -33.53 16.37
N ALA A 954 -3.45 -33.75 15.07
CA ALA A 954 -2.65 -32.85 14.26
C ALA A 954 -3.39 -31.54 13.92
N CYS A 955 -4.71 -31.58 13.75
CA CYS A 955 -5.49 -30.43 13.27
C CYS A 955 -5.57 -29.30 14.31
N LYS A 956 -5.07 -28.12 13.97
CA LYS A 956 -5.15 -26.91 14.83
C LYS A 956 -6.46 -26.14 14.73
N TYR A 957 -7.35 -26.55 13.82
CA TYR A 957 -8.60 -25.89 13.51
C TYR A 957 -9.83 -26.66 14.00
N GLY A 958 -9.64 -27.83 14.61
CA GLY A 958 -10.75 -28.70 15.02
C GLY A 958 -11.57 -29.24 13.84
N ALA A 959 -11.02 -29.19 12.62
CA ALA A 959 -11.72 -29.55 11.40
C ALA A 959 -11.93 -31.05 11.22
N ILE A 960 -11.35 -31.90 12.08
CA ILE A 960 -11.39 -33.36 11.90
C ILE A 960 -11.98 -33.98 13.15
N SER A 961 -12.99 -34.82 12.98
CA SER A 961 -13.63 -35.57 14.05
C SER A 961 -13.86 -37.01 13.63
N PHE A 962 -14.21 -37.88 14.58
CA PHE A 962 -14.72 -39.19 14.23
C PHE A 962 -16.22 -39.11 13.93
N ALA A 963 -16.63 -39.74 12.85
CA ALA A 963 -18.03 -39.94 12.48
C ALA A 963 -18.32 -41.44 12.32
N ASP A 964 -19.56 -41.83 12.64
CA ASP A 964 -20.04 -43.18 12.34
C ASP A 964 -20.37 -43.28 10.85
N THR A 965 -19.75 -44.26 10.18
CA THR A 965 -19.94 -44.54 8.75
C THR A 965 -20.41 -45.99 8.58
N PRO A 966 -20.96 -46.38 7.42
CA PRO A 966 -21.26 -47.78 7.13
C PRO A 966 -20.04 -48.72 7.26
N LYS A 967 -18.81 -48.20 7.23
CA LYS A 967 -17.54 -48.93 7.37
C LYS A 967 -16.96 -48.85 8.79
N GLY A 968 -17.78 -48.48 9.76
CA GLY A 968 -17.39 -48.25 11.15
C GLY A 968 -17.06 -46.79 11.45
N LYS A 969 -16.50 -46.54 12.63
CA LYS A 969 -16.13 -45.20 13.06
C LYS A 969 -14.90 -44.73 12.28
N LYS A 970 -15.00 -43.66 11.49
CA LYS A 970 -13.91 -43.16 10.61
C LYS A 970 -13.66 -41.67 10.86
N ALA A 971 -12.46 -41.21 10.53
CA ALA A 971 -12.16 -39.79 10.55
C ALA A 971 -12.95 -39.09 9.43
N ARG A 972 -13.51 -37.91 9.72
CA ARG A 972 -14.23 -37.06 8.78
C ARG A 972 -13.73 -35.63 8.93
N VAL A 973 -13.50 -34.97 7.79
CA VAL A 973 -13.13 -33.55 7.75
C VAL A 973 -14.39 -32.72 7.57
N GLU A 974 -14.52 -31.66 8.35
CA GLU A 974 -15.45 -30.56 8.13
C GLU A 974 -14.78 -29.57 7.17
N PRO A 975 -15.15 -29.55 5.87
CA PRO A 975 -14.44 -28.77 4.84
C PRO A 975 -14.32 -27.29 5.20
N ILE A 976 -15.35 -26.76 5.85
CA ILE A 976 -15.50 -25.38 6.26
C ILE A 976 -14.40 -24.92 7.23
N LEU A 977 -14.01 -25.80 8.15
CA LEU A 977 -12.99 -25.52 9.15
C LEU A 977 -11.57 -25.83 8.65
N CYS A 978 -11.45 -26.59 7.57
CA CYS A 978 -10.17 -27.02 7.03
C CYS A 978 -9.48 -25.86 6.29
N LYS A 979 -8.27 -25.48 6.74
CA LYS A 979 -7.45 -24.47 6.06
C LYS A 979 -6.49 -25.04 5.01
N GLY A 980 -6.59 -26.34 4.71
CA GLY A 980 -5.77 -26.99 3.68
C GLY A 980 -4.27 -26.97 3.96
N ASP A 981 -3.84 -26.98 5.23
CA ASP A 981 -2.41 -26.88 5.59
C ASP A 981 -1.60 -28.15 5.32
N GLY A 982 -2.26 -29.29 5.15
CA GLY A 982 -1.65 -30.59 4.89
C GLY A 982 -0.92 -31.21 6.09
N LEU A 983 -1.10 -30.70 7.31
CA LEU A 983 -0.40 -31.27 8.48
C LEU A 983 -0.95 -32.66 8.83
N CYS A 984 -2.25 -32.88 8.65
CA CYS A 984 -2.90 -34.13 8.99
C CYS A 984 -2.58 -35.29 8.05
N ASN A 985 -2.41 -35.06 6.74
CA ASN A 985 -2.02 -36.13 5.80
C ASN A 985 -0.55 -36.52 5.98
N ALA A 986 0.34 -35.55 6.22
CA ALA A 986 1.74 -35.85 6.55
C ALA A 986 1.91 -36.70 7.83
N LYS A 987 0.90 -36.71 8.72
CA LYS A 987 0.89 -37.52 9.96
C LYS A 987 0.14 -38.85 9.83
N CYS A 988 -0.59 -39.07 8.73
CA CYS A 988 -1.46 -40.24 8.62
C CYS A 988 -0.64 -41.49 8.27
N PRO A 989 -0.59 -42.51 9.16
CA PRO A 989 0.27 -43.68 8.95
C PRO A 989 -0.17 -44.57 7.78
N THR A 990 -1.44 -44.45 7.37
CA THR A 990 -2.03 -45.25 6.29
C THR A 990 -2.35 -44.44 5.04
N GLN A 991 -1.91 -43.16 4.98
CA GLN A 991 -2.24 -42.23 3.89
C GLN A 991 -3.76 -42.14 3.59
N ALA A 992 -4.59 -42.41 4.59
CA ALA A 992 -6.05 -42.39 4.44
C ALA A 992 -6.61 -40.98 4.28
N ILE A 993 -5.98 -39.98 4.88
CA ILE A 993 -6.34 -38.57 4.69
C ILE A 993 -5.35 -37.96 3.71
N TYR A 994 -5.83 -37.16 2.77
CA TYR A 994 -5.04 -36.51 1.73
C TYR A 994 -5.51 -35.06 1.55
N LEU A 995 -4.65 -34.20 1.02
CA LEU A 995 -4.97 -32.81 0.72
C LEU A 995 -5.38 -32.68 -0.75
N LYS A 996 -6.62 -32.27 -1.01
CA LYS A 996 -7.08 -31.99 -2.38
C LYS A 996 -6.22 -30.89 -3.01
N HIS A 997 -5.96 -31.00 -4.30
CA HIS A 997 -5.01 -30.18 -5.07
C HIS A 997 -3.52 -30.51 -4.84
N TYR A 998 -3.15 -31.07 -3.68
CA TYR A 998 -1.77 -31.45 -3.32
C TYR A 998 -1.71 -32.93 -2.94
N THR A 999 -2.24 -33.79 -3.81
CA THR A 999 -2.24 -35.24 -3.61
C THR A 999 -0.83 -35.81 -3.70
N ASP A 1000 -0.60 -36.96 -3.06
CA ASP A 1000 0.69 -37.64 -3.10
C ASP A 1000 1.13 -37.91 -4.55
N ASP A 1001 0.22 -38.38 -5.41
CA ASP A 1001 0.49 -38.62 -6.83
C ASP A 1001 0.97 -37.35 -7.56
N ALA A 1002 0.30 -36.22 -7.32
CA ALA A 1002 0.65 -34.95 -7.95
C ALA A 1002 2.03 -34.43 -7.47
N ILE A 1003 2.33 -34.57 -6.19
CA ILE A 1003 3.61 -34.16 -5.60
C ILE A 1003 4.74 -35.10 -6.01
N PHE A 1004 4.53 -36.42 -6.01
CA PHE A 1004 5.55 -37.36 -6.47
C PHE A 1004 5.83 -37.23 -7.95
N ALA A 1005 4.81 -37.02 -8.80
CA ALA A 1005 5.03 -36.71 -10.21
C ALA A 1005 5.89 -35.44 -10.40
N GLN A 1006 5.67 -34.42 -9.56
CA GLN A 1006 6.49 -33.21 -9.56
C GLN A 1006 7.95 -33.49 -9.15
N ILE A 1007 8.17 -34.31 -8.12
CA ILE A 1007 9.49 -34.69 -7.62
C ILE A 1007 10.24 -35.56 -8.63
N ASP A 1008 9.59 -36.58 -9.17
CA ASP A 1008 10.17 -37.49 -10.17
C ASP A 1008 10.58 -36.72 -11.43
N ALA A 1009 9.77 -35.74 -11.84
CA ALA A 1009 10.10 -34.83 -12.91
C ALA A 1009 11.26 -33.86 -12.57
N ALA A 1010 11.62 -33.65 -11.31
CA ALA A 1010 12.79 -32.86 -10.94
C ALA A 1010 14.09 -33.70 -11.05
N LEU A 1011 13.99 -35.01 -10.89
CA LEU A 1011 15.14 -35.91 -10.92
C LEU A 1011 15.52 -36.28 -12.37
N PRO A 1012 16.82 -36.42 -12.67
CA PRO A 1012 17.22 -37.02 -13.94
C PRO A 1012 16.67 -38.45 -14.00
N PRO A 1013 16.25 -38.96 -15.18
CA PRO A 1013 15.86 -40.35 -15.31
C PRO A 1013 16.99 -41.21 -14.78
N LEU A 1014 16.69 -42.10 -13.83
CA LEU A 1014 17.66 -43.06 -13.31
C LEU A 1014 18.32 -43.72 -14.52
N ARG A 1015 19.64 -43.53 -14.68
CA ARG A 1015 20.41 -44.25 -15.69
C ARG A 1015 20.20 -45.73 -15.40
N GLY A 1016 19.37 -46.38 -16.21
CA GLY A 1016 19.11 -47.81 -16.08
C GLY A 1016 20.42 -48.58 -16.17
N GLU A 1017 20.61 -49.49 -15.23
CA GLU A 1017 21.34 -50.73 -15.50
C GLU A 1017 20.55 -51.60 -16.48
#